data_AF-A0A349VN86-F1
#
_entry.id   AF-A0A349VN86-F1
#
_cell.length_a   1.000
_cell.length_b   1.000
_cell.length_c   1.000
_cell.angle_alpha   90.00
_cell.angle_beta   90.00
_cell.angle_gamma   90.00
#
_symmetry.space_group_name_H-M   'P 1'
#
loop_
_entity.id
_entity.type
_entity.pdbx_description
1 polymer ?
#
loop_
_entity_poly.entity_id
_entity_poly.type
_entity_poly.pdbx_seq_one_letter_code
_entity_poly.pdbx_strand_id
1 'polypeptide(L)'
;MRLFRYLLRKYFVAWAYLLATHMPFVHAENDFHAVENLVQTACVSCHDAETATHLNLNAIDKPYASPEAFQQWVLIFDRIQRREMPPPDSFVPSDEARHAALSTLKKELSQINKQARKQNGRVPSRRLSRREYEHTLHDLLGIGGEIAKYLPPEDESGAFDVVAANQEMSSVHVKGFLKAAEAALDEAIELGPKPNMKRELDYANSRYMQMWFERPVRRGGGTVFRDNDDLIMFRGENHNLRSDANGLRFSAPGRYRITVTGSAYQPRSSVTMSLKRQNDIQGNSELFAAWDVTEKMRTVSTIHYFRPDDYFYVSADELEPAPDGKLIYNSQPASEFKGEGVRVREVLVEGPLETTWPPRRTRSLFPGVEWERTVNRRSYRPVTTKSHYQHIRDAVAALAPRAFRRPVTKKEITELTNLAIPSLEAQRGFLASARIPLTAILISPHTLLLTNDLQKNKSKLTDHALASRLSYFLWRSPPDEELLRLASEGRLSDSNTLSTQVDRLLADKKNQLFIHDFTDQWFELDQIDATTPDIKLYPEYDDVLRRAMLAETRDFFSYLLKENLPIHNLIDSDFTFLNRRLAEHYDIKGVFGETMRKVSLDASSPRGGILGHASIAKVTANGSVTTPVKRGNFILTHVLGLPPNPPPPDIATIEPDTRGTTTIRQMLLKHQSVETCARCHQHIDPPGFAMEGFDPVGTYRQHYRIGKNMKQSLQPGLRLKRVSYNSGPRVNTSGVTVEGDVFQNIRDYR
;
A
#
# COMPACT_ATOMS: atom_id res chain seq x y z
N MET A 1 38.85 48.19 -39.77
CA MET A 1 39.54 46.90 -39.50
C MET A 1 39.36 46.31 -38.10
N ARG A 2 39.08 47.07 -37.03
CA ARG A 2 38.81 46.49 -35.69
C ARG A 2 37.38 45.95 -35.49
N LEU A 3 36.38 46.51 -36.18
CA LEU A 3 34.99 46.02 -36.13
C LEU A 3 34.79 44.66 -36.83
N PHE A 4 35.53 44.42 -37.93
CA PHE A 4 35.46 43.18 -38.71
C PHE A 4 36.07 41.98 -37.95
N ARG A 5 37.11 42.21 -37.13
CA ARG A 5 37.72 41.19 -36.26
C ARG A 5 36.88 40.85 -35.01
N TYR A 6 36.02 41.77 -34.56
CA TYR A 6 35.14 41.53 -33.41
C TYR A 6 33.89 40.70 -33.78
N LEU A 7 33.32 40.94 -34.97
CA LEU A 7 32.19 40.15 -35.48
C LEU A 7 32.61 38.71 -35.84
N LEU A 8 33.77 38.50 -36.46
CA LEU A 8 34.29 37.15 -36.76
C LEU A 8 34.53 36.28 -35.51
N ARG A 9 34.84 36.87 -34.34
CA ARG A 9 35.00 36.13 -33.08
C ARG A 9 33.68 35.72 -32.43
N LYS A 10 32.59 36.46 -32.64
CA LYS A 10 31.25 36.10 -32.12
C LYS A 10 30.56 35.03 -32.95
N TYR A 11 30.78 34.99 -34.26
CA TYR A 11 30.19 33.95 -35.13
C TYR A 11 30.97 32.62 -35.11
N PHE A 12 32.27 32.62 -34.79
CA PHE A 12 33.04 31.36 -34.65
C PHE A 12 32.72 30.57 -33.37
N VAL A 13 32.39 31.25 -32.27
CA VAL A 13 32.02 30.57 -31.00
C VAL A 13 30.59 30.00 -31.07
N ALA A 14 29.70 30.62 -31.85
CA ALA A 14 28.36 30.08 -32.10
C ALA A 14 28.36 28.88 -33.06
N TRP A 15 29.32 28.78 -33.98
CA TRP A 15 29.49 27.61 -34.85
C TRP A 15 30.22 26.44 -34.17
N ALA A 16 31.07 26.70 -33.18
CA ALA A 16 31.71 25.64 -32.39
C ALA A 16 30.76 24.94 -31.39
N TYR A 17 29.66 25.60 -30.98
CA TYR A 17 28.65 24.99 -30.10
C TYR A 17 27.53 24.25 -30.85
N LEU A 18 27.25 24.59 -32.11
CA LEU A 18 26.28 23.87 -32.95
C LEU A 18 26.87 22.64 -33.68
N LEU A 19 28.20 22.48 -33.69
CA LEU A 19 28.87 21.28 -34.20
C LEU A 19 29.42 20.35 -33.10
N ALA A 20 29.21 20.69 -31.82
CA ALA A 20 29.64 19.86 -30.69
C ALA A 20 28.52 18.95 -30.11
N THR A 21 27.31 18.97 -30.70
CA THR A 21 26.21 18.04 -30.34
C THR A 21 26.07 16.84 -31.29
N HIS A 22 26.89 16.77 -32.33
CA HIS A 22 27.02 15.58 -33.19
C HIS A 22 28.50 15.25 -33.38
N MET A 23 29.19 14.86 -32.31
CA MET A 23 30.30 13.93 -32.49
C MET A 23 29.68 12.55 -32.75
N PRO A 24 29.79 11.97 -33.96
CA PRO A 24 29.53 10.55 -34.11
C PRO A 24 30.53 9.85 -33.19
N PHE A 25 30.00 9.17 -32.18
CA PHE A 25 30.80 8.30 -31.34
C PHE A 25 31.46 7.29 -32.27
N VAL A 26 32.79 7.29 -32.30
CA VAL A 26 33.56 6.17 -32.83
C VAL A 26 33.37 5.01 -31.85
N HIS A 27 32.27 4.28 -32.03
CA HIS A 27 32.14 2.93 -31.51
C HIS A 27 32.96 2.05 -32.45
N ALA A 28 33.77 1.15 -31.89
CA ALA A 28 34.24 0.01 -32.67
C ALA A 28 32.99 -0.69 -33.22
N GLU A 29 32.90 -0.84 -34.55
CA GLU A 29 31.92 -1.69 -35.24
C GLU A 29 31.99 -3.08 -34.60
N ASN A 30 31.14 -3.33 -33.60
CA ASN A 30 30.90 -4.67 -33.11
C ASN A 30 29.96 -5.30 -34.13
N ASP A 31 30.36 -6.46 -34.62
CA ASP A 31 29.68 -7.23 -35.65
C ASP A 31 28.22 -7.55 -35.25
N PHE A 32 27.29 -6.72 -35.71
CA PHE A 32 25.84 -6.90 -35.55
C PHE A 32 25.28 -7.86 -36.61
N HIS A 33 26.12 -8.45 -37.47
CA HIS A 33 25.69 -9.31 -38.57
C HIS A 33 24.98 -10.58 -38.07
N ALA A 34 25.37 -11.12 -36.91
CA ALA A 34 24.68 -12.27 -36.33
C ALA A 34 23.21 -11.96 -36.02
N VAL A 35 22.92 -10.73 -35.57
CA VAL A 35 21.56 -10.27 -35.28
C VAL A 35 20.81 -9.94 -36.57
N GLU A 36 21.46 -9.26 -37.52
CA GLU A 36 20.89 -8.97 -38.84
C GLU A 36 20.49 -10.24 -39.58
N ASN A 37 21.37 -11.23 -39.59
CA ASN A 37 21.13 -12.52 -40.23
C ASN A 37 19.91 -13.22 -39.60
N LEU A 38 19.83 -13.27 -38.27
CA LEU A 38 18.67 -13.83 -37.58
C LEU A 38 17.38 -13.10 -37.94
N VAL A 39 17.39 -11.76 -37.91
CA VAL A 39 16.22 -10.93 -38.22
C VAL A 39 15.74 -11.18 -39.66
N GLN A 40 16.66 -11.12 -40.63
CA GLN A 40 16.33 -11.29 -42.04
C GLN A 40 15.85 -12.70 -42.38
N THR A 41 16.42 -13.73 -41.75
CA THR A 41 16.08 -15.12 -42.07
C THR A 41 14.82 -15.63 -41.36
N ALA A 42 14.54 -15.16 -40.15
CA ALA A 42 13.54 -15.77 -39.28
C ALA A 42 12.48 -14.81 -38.73
N CYS A 43 12.60 -13.50 -38.93
CA CYS A 43 11.70 -12.53 -38.27
C CYS A 43 10.97 -11.59 -39.24
N VAL A 44 11.63 -11.10 -40.29
CA VAL A 44 11.07 -10.08 -41.19
C VAL A 44 9.81 -10.55 -41.91
N SER A 45 9.67 -11.85 -42.20
CA SER A 45 8.48 -12.41 -42.85
C SER A 45 7.17 -12.18 -42.07
N CYS A 46 7.25 -11.86 -40.78
CA CYS A 46 6.08 -11.59 -39.93
C CYS A 46 6.13 -10.21 -39.24
N HIS A 47 7.27 -9.52 -39.30
CA HIS A 47 7.55 -8.28 -38.56
C HIS A 47 8.15 -7.20 -39.48
N ASP A 48 7.41 -6.86 -40.53
CA ASP A 48 7.72 -5.80 -41.48
C ASP A 48 6.63 -4.70 -41.50
N ALA A 49 6.65 -3.82 -42.50
CA ALA A 49 5.68 -2.73 -42.63
C ALA A 49 4.29 -3.19 -43.14
N GLU A 50 4.20 -4.38 -43.73
CA GLU A 50 3.02 -4.87 -44.46
C GLU A 50 2.32 -6.03 -43.72
N THR A 51 2.88 -6.49 -42.61
CA THR A 51 2.39 -7.61 -41.81
C THR A 51 1.53 -7.15 -40.63
N ALA A 52 0.62 -8.02 -40.19
CA ALA A 52 -0.37 -7.72 -39.14
C ALA A 52 0.18 -7.63 -37.71
N THR A 53 1.49 -7.41 -37.52
CA THR A 53 2.10 -7.29 -36.20
C THR A 53 2.50 -5.84 -35.91
N HIS A 54 2.44 -5.43 -34.64
CA HIS A 54 2.81 -4.06 -34.23
C HIS A 54 4.32 -3.76 -34.32
N LEU A 55 5.15 -4.75 -34.65
CA LEU A 55 6.61 -4.64 -34.67
C LEU A 55 7.11 -4.68 -36.11
N ASN A 56 7.72 -3.57 -36.56
CA ASN A 56 8.36 -3.49 -37.86
C ASN A 56 9.89 -3.47 -37.70
N LEU A 57 10.53 -4.63 -37.83
CA LEU A 57 11.98 -4.79 -37.66
C LEU A 57 12.79 -4.08 -38.75
N ASN A 58 12.19 -3.75 -39.90
CA ASN A 58 12.86 -2.99 -40.96
C ASN A 58 12.96 -1.49 -40.64
N ALA A 59 12.11 -0.99 -39.73
CA ALA A 59 12.08 0.41 -39.31
C ALA A 59 12.73 0.65 -37.94
N ILE A 60 13.17 -0.42 -37.25
CA ILE A 60 13.81 -0.30 -35.94
C ILE A 60 15.30 -0.01 -36.14
N ASP A 61 15.71 1.13 -35.60
CA ASP A 61 17.12 1.48 -35.53
C ASP A 61 17.91 0.52 -34.65
N LYS A 62 19.24 0.56 -34.77
CA LYS A 62 20.14 -0.17 -33.89
C LYS A 62 19.91 0.21 -32.42
N PRO A 63 20.19 -0.68 -31.45
CA PRO A 63 19.86 -0.45 -30.04
C PRO A 63 20.54 0.77 -29.42
N TYR A 64 21.60 1.31 -30.03
CA TYR A 64 22.31 2.50 -29.57
C TYR A 64 21.79 3.81 -30.18
N ALA A 65 20.81 3.77 -31.09
CA ALA A 65 20.33 4.95 -31.79
C ALA A 65 19.40 5.83 -30.93
N SER A 66 18.51 5.21 -30.15
CA SER A 66 17.55 5.91 -29.27
C SER A 66 17.16 5.07 -28.05
N PRO A 67 16.64 5.69 -26.96
CA PRO A 67 16.08 4.96 -25.83
C PRO A 67 14.91 4.02 -26.21
N GLU A 68 14.09 4.42 -27.17
CA GLU A 68 12.97 3.63 -27.67
C GLU A 68 13.46 2.38 -28.40
N ALA A 69 14.45 2.52 -29.29
CA ALA A 69 15.08 1.39 -29.97
C ALA A 69 15.73 0.43 -28.96
N PHE A 70 16.43 0.98 -27.95
CA PHE A 70 17.01 0.18 -26.87
C PHE A 70 15.95 -0.68 -26.16
N GLN A 71 14.81 -0.10 -25.76
CA GLN A 71 13.73 -0.82 -25.09
C GLN A 71 13.12 -1.90 -25.98
N GLN A 72 12.90 -1.61 -27.27
CA GLN A 72 12.41 -2.61 -28.23
C GLN A 72 13.38 -3.78 -28.38
N TRP A 73 14.68 -3.52 -28.49
CA TRP A 73 15.70 -4.58 -28.58
C TRP A 73 15.84 -5.40 -27.30
N VAL A 74 15.59 -4.82 -26.11
CA VAL A 74 15.48 -5.61 -24.86
C VAL A 74 14.30 -6.57 -24.94
N LEU A 75 13.13 -6.10 -25.38
CA LEU A 75 11.96 -6.97 -25.54
C LEU A 75 12.19 -8.08 -26.57
N ILE A 76 12.83 -7.75 -27.70
CA ILE A 76 13.21 -8.73 -28.73
C ILE A 76 14.18 -9.77 -28.14
N PHE A 77 15.21 -9.32 -27.42
CA PHE A 77 16.16 -10.21 -26.75
C PHE A 77 15.47 -11.17 -25.79
N ASP A 78 14.57 -10.66 -24.93
CA ASP A 78 13.86 -11.46 -23.93
C ASP A 78 12.95 -12.52 -24.59
N ARG A 79 12.20 -12.16 -25.64
CA ARG A 79 11.32 -13.08 -26.37
C ARG A 79 12.10 -14.18 -27.12
N ILE A 80 13.23 -13.84 -27.73
CA ILE A 80 14.11 -14.82 -28.38
C ILE A 80 14.74 -15.75 -27.32
N GLN A 81 15.17 -15.19 -26.19
CA GLN A 81 15.77 -15.95 -25.10
C GLN A 81 14.78 -16.97 -24.52
N ARG A 82 13.51 -16.61 -24.39
CA ARG A 82 12.42 -17.46 -23.90
C ARG A 82 11.87 -18.43 -24.96
N ARG A 83 12.37 -18.38 -26.19
CA ARG A 83 11.86 -19.17 -27.34
C ARG A 83 10.38 -18.89 -27.66
N GLU A 84 9.87 -17.71 -27.30
CA GLU A 84 8.52 -17.27 -27.68
C GLU A 84 8.46 -16.90 -29.17
N MET A 85 9.60 -16.55 -29.75
CA MET A 85 9.77 -16.22 -31.16
C MET A 85 10.99 -16.95 -31.74
N PRO A 86 10.94 -17.42 -33.00
CA PRO A 86 9.77 -17.42 -33.90
C PRO A 86 8.69 -18.45 -33.51
N PRO A 87 7.42 -18.28 -33.93
CA PRO A 87 6.35 -19.24 -33.62
C PRO A 87 6.59 -20.63 -34.25
N PRO A 88 6.01 -21.71 -33.70
CA PRO A 88 6.26 -23.09 -34.14
C PRO A 88 6.02 -23.35 -35.64
N ASP A 89 5.05 -22.66 -36.24
CA ASP A 89 4.67 -22.83 -37.64
C ASP A 89 5.52 -21.99 -38.62
N SER A 90 6.56 -21.32 -38.12
CA SER A 90 7.46 -20.47 -38.91
C SER A 90 8.86 -21.06 -39.01
N PHE A 91 9.72 -20.45 -39.83
CA PHE A 91 11.10 -20.87 -39.94
C PHE A 91 11.83 -20.72 -38.59
N VAL A 92 12.23 -21.84 -38.00
CA VAL A 92 12.99 -21.87 -36.75
C VAL A 92 14.49 -21.81 -37.06
N PRO A 93 15.21 -20.77 -36.62
CA PRO A 93 16.65 -20.64 -36.83
C PRO A 93 17.42 -21.72 -36.06
N SER A 94 18.65 -22.04 -36.50
CA SER A 94 19.48 -23.00 -35.76
C SER A 94 19.79 -22.49 -34.36
N ASP A 95 19.98 -23.42 -33.42
CA ASP A 95 20.34 -23.06 -32.05
C ASP A 95 21.65 -22.25 -32.03
N GLU A 96 22.62 -22.55 -32.89
CA GLU A 96 23.86 -21.78 -33.03
C GLU A 96 23.61 -20.33 -33.45
N ALA A 97 22.77 -20.12 -34.48
CA ALA A 97 22.43 -18.78 -34.96
C ALA A 97 21.71 -17.96 -33.89
N ARG A 98 20.77 -18.59 -33.16
CA ARG A 98 20.07 -17.95 -32.03
C ARG A 98 21.04 -17.58 -30.91
N HIS A 99 21.91 -18.49 -30.49
CA HIS A 99 22.89 -18.22 -29.43
C HIS A 99 23.88 -17.13 -29.81
N ALA A 100 24.34 -17.09 -31.07
CA ALA A 100 25.21 -16.04 -31.58
C ALA A 100 24.53 -14.66 -31.49
N ALA A 101 23.30 -14.55 -31.99
CA ALA A 101 22.53 -13.30 -31.93
C ALA A 101 22.26 -12.84 -30.48
N LEU A 102 21.84 -13.75 -29.60
CA LEU A 102 21.62 -13.43 -28.18
C LEU A 102 22.91 -12.99 -27.48
N SER A 103 24.05 -13.62 -27.77
CA SER A 103 25.35 -13.23 -27.21
C SER A 103 25.73 -11.80 -27.63
N THR A 104 25.57 -11.48 -28.92
CA THR A 104 25.81 -10.13 -29.46
C THR A 104 24.88 -9.11 -28.83
N LEU A 105 23.56 -9.34 -28.82
CA LEU A 105 22.58 -8.44 -28.21
C LEU A 105 22.86 -8.22 -26.73
N LYS A 106 23.14 -9.29 -25.97
CA LYS A 106 23.45 -9.19 -24.53
C LYS A 106 24.66 -8.30 -24.30
N LYS A 107 25.71 -8.44 -25.10
CA LYS A 107 26.93 -7.61 -25.01
C LYS A 107 26.61 -6.15 -25.32
N GLU A 108 25.98 -5.87 -26.45
CA GLU A 108 25.61 -4.51 -26.88
C GLU A 108 24.69 -3.81 -25.88
N LEU A 109 23.55 -4.43 -25.56
CA LEU A 109 22.58 -3.88 -24.61
C LEU A 109 23.20 -3.64 -23.23
N SER A 110 24.07 -4.55 -22.77
CA SER A 110 24.80 -4.36 -21.50
C SER A 110 25.78 -3.19 -21.55
N GLN A 111 26.47 -2.97 -22.68
CA GLN A 111 27.40 -1.86 -22.86
C GLN A 111 26.67 -0.52 -22.91
N ILE A 112 25.59 -0.43 -23.71
CA ILE A 112 24.73 0.74 -23.81
C ILE A 112 24.17 1.11 -22.43
N ASN A 113 23.61 0.14 -21.70
CA ASN A 113 23.10 0.35 -20.35
C ASN A 113 24.19 0.82 -19.36
N LYS A 114 25.40 0.23 -19.42
CA LYS A 114 26.52 0.67 -18.57
C LYS A 114 26.96 2.11 -18.89
N GLN A 115 26.95 2.50 -20.16
CA GLN A 115 27.31 3.85 -20.60
C GLN A 115 26.25 4.87 -20.22
N ALA A 116 24.97 4.56 -20.45
CA ALA A 116 23.84 5.38 -20.00
C ALA A 116 23.90 5.61 -18.48
N ARG A 117 24.19 4.56 -17.69
CA ARG A 117 24.39 4.68 -16.23
C ARG A 117 25.57 5.56 -15.84
N LYS A 118 26.64 5.61 -16.62
CA LYS A 118 27.78 6.50 -16.36
C LYS A 118 27.43 7.95 -16.62
N GLN A 119 26.64 8.23 -17.67
CA GLN A 119 26.26 9.59 -18.08
C GLN A 119 25.11 10.14 -17.22
N ASN A 120 24.05 9.36 -17.05
CA ASN A 120 22.78 9.81 -16.47
C ASN A 120 22.60 9.36 -15.01
N GLY A 121 23.50 8.52 -14.50
CA GLY A 121 23.34 7.81 -13.24
C GLY A 121 22.41 6.60 -13.36
N ARG A 122 22.22 5.88 -12.24
CA ARG A 122 21.47 4.61 -12.23
C ARG A 122 19.95 4.78 -12.17
N VAL A 123 19.46 5.88 -11.61
CA VAL A 123 18.03 6.10 -11.35
C VAL A 123 17.70 7.56 -11.64
N PRO A 124 16.63 7.83 -12.42
CA PRO A 124 16.17 9.18 -12.70
C PRO A 124 15.76 9.91 -11.41
N SER A 125 15.74 11.24 -11.47
CA SER A 125 15.07 12.05 -10.45
C SER A 125 13.57 11.79 -10.49
N ARG A 126 12.93 11.74 -9.33
CA ARG A 126 11.48 11.51 -9.24
C ARG A 126 10.87 12.34 -8.11
N ARG A 127 9.58 12.61 -8.16
CA ARG A 127 8.88 13.19 -7.00
C ARG A 127 8.63 12.13 -5.95
N LEU A 128 8.35 12.57 -4.73
CA LEU A 128 7.74 11.73 -3.71
C LEU A 128 6.37 11.27 -4.20
N SER A 129 6.03 10.00 -3.95
CA SER A 129 4.65 9.55 -4.14
C SER A 129 3.73 10.25 -3.12
N ARG A 130 2.41 10.22 -3.34
CA ARG A 130 1.46 10.80 -2.38
C ARG A 130 1.62 10.24 -0.96
N ARG A 131 1.96 8.94 -0.83
CA ARG A 131 2.18 8.26 0.47
C ARG A 131 3.50 8.71 1.10
N GLU A 132 4.58 8.74 0.32
CA GLU A 132 5.89 9.22 0.78
C GLU A 132 5.84 10.68 1.25
N TYR A 133 5.09 11.55 0.56
CA TYR A 133 4.91 12.94 0.97
C TYR A 133 4.10 13.07 2.27
N GLU A 134 3.05 12.27 2.44
CA GLU A 134 2.29 12.23 3.71
C GLU A 134 3.19 11.80 4.88
N HIS A 135 3.94 10.70 4.74
CA HIS A 135 4.88 10.25 5.77
C HIS A 135 5.97 11.29 6.06
N THR A 136 6.39 12.04 5.04
CA THR A 136 7.34 13.15 5.18
C THR A 136 6.76 14.26 6.05
N LEU A 137 5.51 14.66 5.81
CA LEU A 137 4.85 15.68 6.63
C LEU A 137 4.62 15.19 8.06
N HIS A 138 4.23 13.93 8.24
CA HIS A 138 4.06 13.31 9.57
C HIS A 138 5.37 13.35 10.38
N ASP A 139 6.50 13.01 9.76
CA ASP A 139 7.81 13.00 10.44
C ASP A 139 8.35 14.41 10.71
N LEU A 140 8.22 15.33 9.75
CA LEU A 140 8.70 16.70 9.89
C LEU A 140 7.91 17.48 10.95
N LEU A 141 6.59 17.27 10.98
CA LEU A 141 5.66 18.11 11.76
C LEU A 141 5.07 17.39 12.97
N GLY A 142 5.32 16.09 13.17
CA GLY A 142 4.79 15.33 14.31
C GLY A 142 3.25 15.18 14.29
N ILE A 143 2.66 15.14 13.10
CA ILE A 143 1.23 14.96 12.85
C ILE A 143 0.93 13.53 12.38
N GLY A 144 -0.33 13.16 12.19
CA GLY A 144 -0.71 11.79 11.81
C GLY A 144 -2.00 11.68 11.00
N GLY A 145 -2.58 12.80 10.56
CA GLY A 145 -3.82 12.76 9.82
C GLY A 145 -3.65 12.45 8.33
N GLU A 146 -4.75 12.07 7.66
CA GLU A 146 -4.81 11.80 6.22
C GLU A 146 -4.64 13.11 5.41
N ILE A 147 -3.44 13.33 4.89
CA ILE A 147 -3.03 14.47 4.05
C ILE A 147 -3.00 14.06 2.57
N ALA A 148 -2.71 12.80 2.25
CA ALA A 148 -2.63 12.26 0.90
C ALA A 148 -3.93 12.47 0.10
N LYS A 149 -5.09 12.62 0.77
CA LYS A 149 -6.38 12.94 0.17
C LYS A 149 -6.42 14.26 -0.63
N TYR A 150 -5.49 15.17 -0.38
CA TYR A 150 -5.39 16.43 -1.13
C TYR A 150 -4.59 16.29 -2.43
N LEU A 151 -3.90 15.17 -2.61
CA LEU A 151 -3.13 14.86 -3.81
C LEU A 151 -3.95 13.91 -4.71
N PRO A 152 -3.84 14.06 -6.04
CA PRO A 152 -4.39 13.06 -6.94
C PRO A 152 -3.75 11.69 -6.68
N PRO A 153 -4.46 10.59 -6.94
CA PRO A 153 -3.86 9.26 -6.94
C PRO A 153 -2.78 9.17 -8.04
N GLU A 154 -1.88 8.23 -7.86
CA GLU A 154 -0.83 7.91 -8.83
C GLU A 154 -1.45 7.19 -10.03
N ASP A 155 -0.82 7.26 -11.20
CA ASP A 155 -1.29 6.52 -12.37
C ASP A 155 -1.16 5.01 -12.14
N GLU A 156 -2.24 4.27 -12.38
CA GLU A 156 -2.34 2.81 -12.20
C GLU A 156 -1.58 2.04 -13.29
N SER A 157 -0.99 2.73 -14.27
CA SER A 157 -0.25 2.15 -15.40
C SER A 157 1.06 1.41 -15.02
N GLY A 158 1.38 1.26 -13.74
CA GLY A 158 2.55 0.51 -13.26
C GLY A 158 2.33 -0.17 -11.90
N ALA A 159 3.06 -1.25 -11.65
CA ALA A 159 2.93 -2.06 -10.44
C ALA A 159 3.31 -1.33 -9.12
N PHE A 160 3.98 -0.17 -9.20
CA PHE A 160 4.40 0.61 -8.03
C PHE A 160 4.29 2.13 -8.24
N ASP A 161 3.91 2.83 -7.18
CA ASP A 161 3.67 4.27 -7.07
C ASP A 161 4.94 5.14 -7.13
N VAL A 162 6.11 4.51 -7.21
CA VAL A 162 7.44 5.15 -7.24
C VAL A 162 8.17 4.99 -8.57
N VAL A 163 7.48 4.49 -9.60
CA VAL A 163 8.03 4.42 -10.96
C VAL A 163 8.16 5.83 -11.52
N ALA A 164 9.38 6.35 -11.60
CA ALA A 164 9.67 7.73 -11.97
C ALA A 164 9.07 8.16 -13.31
N ALA A 165 8.99 7.24 -14.29
CA ALA A 165 8.41 7.50 -15.60
C ALA A 165 6.92 7.88 -15.55
N ASN A 166 6.21 7.45 -14.51
CA ASN A 166 4.77 7.68 -14.35
C ASN A 166 4.47 8.82 -13.35
N GLN A 167 5.50 9.49 -12.83
CA GLN A 167 5.39 10.50 -11.78
C GLN A 167 5.48 11.93 -12.31
N GLU A 168 4.72 12.22 -13.36
CA GLU A 168 4.62 13.58 -13.89
C GLU A 168 3.96 14.54 -12.87
N MET A 169 4.18 15.84 -13.06
CA MET A 169 3.60 16.88 -12.21
C MET A 169 2.65 17.77 -13.04
N SER A 170 1.36 17.70 -12.70
CA SER A 170 0.33 18.54 -13.30
C SER A 170 -0.02 19.75 -12.42
N SER A 171 -0.82 20.68 -12.94
CA SER A 171 -1.33 21.82 -12.16
C SER A 171 -2.20 21.38 -10.97
N VAL A 172 -2.85 20.21 -11.07
CA VAL A 172 -3.62 19.59 -9.97
C VAL A 172 -2.69 19.17 -8.84
N HIS A 173 -1.53 18.58 -9.16
CA HIS A 173 -0.53 18.22 -8.16
C HIS A 173 -0.03 19.45 -7.40
N VAL A 174 0.31 20.53 -8.09
CA VAL A 174 0.82 21.76 -7.45
C VAL A 174 -0.21 22.34 -6.47
N LYS A 175 -1.49 22.43 -6.88
CA LYS A 175 -2.58 22.86 -5.98
C LYS A 175 -2.76 21.91 -4.80
N GLY A 176 -2.66 20.60 -5.05
CA GLY A 176 -2.74 19.57 -4.03
C GLY A 176 -1.63 19.67 -2.98
N PHE A 177 -0.37 19.85 -3.40
CA PHE A 177 0.77 20.03 -2.51
C PHE A 177 0.63 21.27 -1.63
N LEU A 178 0.16 22.39 -2.19
CA LEU A 178 -0.09 23.61 -1.43
C LEU A 178 -1.16 23.38 -0.36
N LYS A 179 -2.31 22.81 -0.74
CA LYS A 179 -3.41 22.51 0.19
C LYS A 179 -3.00 21.52 1.27
N ALA A 180 -2.22 20.50 0.89
CA ALA A 180 -1.66 19.50 1.81
C ALA A 180 -0.70 20.14 2.81
N ALA A 181 0.22 20.99 2.36
CA ALA A 181 1.16 21.70 3.23
C ALA A 181 0.45 22.65 4.21
N GLU A 182 -0.56 23.38 3.75
CA GLU A 182 -1.38 24.25 4.60
C GLU A 182 -2.14 23.44 5.65
N ALA A 183 -2.84 22.38 5.24
CA ALA A 183 -3.55 21.50 6.17
C ALA A 183 -2.61 20.84 7.19
N ALA A 184 -1.40 20.46 6.78
CA ALA A 184 -0.40 19.89 7.66
C ALA A 184 0.13 20.92 8.68
N LEU A 185 0.34 22.17 8.27
CA LEU A 185 0.70 23.26 9.18
C LEU A 185 -0.45 23.64 10.12
N ASP A 186 -1.70 23.60 9.65
CA ASP A 186 -2.88 23.79 10.51
C ASP A 186 -2.93 22.73 11.62
N GLU A 187 -2.67 21.46 11.28
CA GLU A 187 -2.67 20.35 12.24
C GLU A 187 -1.47 20.42 13.22
N ALA A 188 -0.32 20.91 12.74
CA ALA A 188 0.90 21.03 13.52
C ALA A 188 0.91 22.25 14.47
N ILE A 189 0.28 23.37 14.07
CA ILE A 189 0.24 24.62 14.84
C ILE A 189 -1.06 24.65 15.67
N GLU A 190 -1.02 24.02 16.83
CA GLU A 190 -2.17 23.88 17.72
C GLU A 190 -2.05 24.86 18.90
N LEU A 191 -2.83 25.93 18.86
CA LEU A 191 -2.79 27.03 19.84
C LEU A 191 -4.10 27.18 20.62
N GLY A 192 -5.01 26.22 20.50
CA GLY A 192 -6.24 26.16 21.27
C GLY A 192 -6.00 26.01 22.77
N PRO A 193 -7.07 25.92 23.57
CA PRO A 193 -6.94 25.66 24.99
C PRO A 193 -6.34 24.27 25.22
N LYS A 194 -5.56 24.12 26.30
CA LYS A 194 -5.07 22.79 26.69
C LYS A 194 -6.30 21.87 26.90
N PRO A 195 -6.43 20.77 26.15
CA PRO A 195 -7.57 19.90 26.26
C PRO A 195 -7.56 19.18 27.61
N ASN A 196 -8.72 18.67 28.03
CA ASN A 196 -8.71 17.77 29.17
C ASN A 196 -8.16 16.42 28.73
N MET A 197 -7.05 16.05 29.36
CA MET A 197 -6.21 14.95 28.92
C MET A 197 -6.74 13.59 29.37
N LYS A 198 -7.79 13.55 30.20
CA LYS A 198 -8.37 12.31 30.71
C LYS A 198 -9.90 12.43 30.75
N ARG A 199 -10.56 11.51 30.06
CA ARG A 199 -12.01 11.45 29.91
C ARG A 199 -12.47 10.01 30.07
N GLU A 200 -13.59 9.83 30.73
CA GLU A 200 -14.26 8.55 30.84
C GLU A 200 -15.56 8.61 30.03
N LEU A 201 -15.78 7.59 29.22
CA LEU A 201 -17.05 7.35 28.54
C LEU A 201 -17.83 6.31 29.35
N ASP A 202 -18.61 6.81 30.30
CA ASP A 202 -19.54 5.98 31.07
C ASP A 202 -20.80 5.73 30.24
N TYR A 203 -20.76 4.67 29.42
CA TYR A 203 -21.89 4.29 28.59
C TYR A 203 -23.13 3.87 29.40
N ALA A 204 -22.95 3.23 30.56
CA ALA A 204 -24.04 2.71 31.37
C ALA A 204 -24.89 3.84 32.01
N ASN A 205 -24.24 4.95 32.38
CA ASN A 205 -24.91 6.11 32.98
C ASN A 205 -25.09 7.32 32.05
N SER A 206 -24.58 7.26 30.80
CA SER A 206 -24.77 8.30 29.79
C SER A 206 -26.26 8.62 29.56
N ARG A 207 -26.64 9.91 29.66
CA ARG A 207 -28.00 10.39 29.36
C ARG A 207 -28.44 10.01 27.94
N TYR A 208 -27.50 9.97 27.00
CA TYR A 208 -27.77 9.56 25.62
C TYR A 208 -28.13 8.06 25.57
N MET A 209 -27.40 7.21 26.29
CA MET A 209 -27.65 5.76 26.31
C MET A 209 -28.92 5.34 27.03
N GLN A 210 -29.34 6.08 28.07
CA GLN A 210 -30.63 5.86 28.73
C GLN A 210 -31.80 5.87 27.73
N MET A 211 -31.72 6.72 26.69
CA MET A 211 -32.74 6.75 25.63
C MET A 211 -32.74 5.48 24.76
N TRP A 212 -31.64 4.75 24.66
CA TRP A 212 -31.47 3.60 23.77
C TRP A 212 -31.74 2.26 24.43
N PHE A 213 -31.53 2.13 25.74
CA PHE A 213 -31.74 0.88 26.48
C PHE A 213 -33.20 0.41 26.45
N GLU A 214 -34.15 1.35 26.47
CA GLU A 214 -35.58 1.05 26.51
C GLU A 214 -36.27 1.21 25.13
N ARG A 215 -35.53 1.63 24.09
CA ARG A 215 -36.09 1.83 22.75
C ARG A 215 -36.21 0.51 21.98
N PRO A 216 -37.33 0.28 21.27
CA PRO A 216 -37.46 -0.87 20.37
C PRO A 216 -36.44 -0.86 19.22
N VAL A 217 -36.08 -2.05 18.73
CA VAL A 217 -35.13 -2.22 17.60
C VAL A 217 -35.50 -1.40 16.36
N ARG A 218 -36.78 -1.33 15.97
CA ARG A 218 -37.23 -0.57 14.80
C ARG A 218 -37.01 0.94 14.89
N ARG A 219 -36.71 1.47 16.08
CA ARG A 219 -36.39 2.89 16.33
C ARG A 219 -34.92 3.10 16.68
N GLY A 220 -34.05 2.15 16.32
CA GLY A 220 -32.59 2.22 16.53
C GLY A 220 -32.11 1.80 17.92
N GLY A 221 -32.99 1.29 18.81
CA GLY A 221 -32.61 0.77 20.13
C GLY A 221 -32.49 -0.75 20.18
N GLY A 222 -32.56 -1.33 21.39
CA GLY A 222 -32.79 -2.76 21.60
C GLY A 222 -31.70 -3.72 21.13
N THR A 223 -30.50 -3.23 20.83
CA THR A 223 -29.28 -4.05 20.59
C THR A 223 -28.27 -3.96 21.73
N VAL A 224 -28.58 -3.11 22.72
CA VAL A 224 -27.78 -2.86 23.91
C VAL A 224 -28.72 -2.76 25.12
N PHE A 225 -28.22 -3.11 26.31
CA PHE A 225 -28.93 -2.86 27.56
C PHE A 225 -27.95 -2.59 28.71
N ARG A 226 -28.48 -2.04 29.80
CA ARG A 226 -27.75 -1.78 31.03
C ARG A 226 -27.86 -2.97 31.98
N ASP A 227 -26.73 -3.48 32.44
CA ASP A 227 -26.61 -4.49 33.48
C ASP A 227 -25.81 -3.89 34.65
N ASN A 228 -26.50 -3.34 35.65
CA ASN A 228 -25.90 -2.55 36.74
C ASN A 228 -25.07 -1.37 36.21
N ASP A 229 -23.75 -1.37 36.42
CA ASP A 229 -22.83 -0.34 35.93
C ASP A 229 -22.19 -0.69 34.57
N ASP A 230 -22.59 -1.82 33.98
CA ASP A 230 -22.05 -2.28 32.71
C ASP A 230 -23.04 -2.05 31.56
N LEU A 231 -22.50 -1.80 30.36
CA LEU A 231 -23.23 -1.85 29.12
C LEU A 231 -23.01 -3.20 28.45
N ILE A 232 -24.10 -3.88 28.09
CA ILE A 232 -24.05 -5.10 27.27
C ILE A 232 -24.46 -4.75 25.84
N MET A 233 -23.71 -5.25 24.85
CA MET A 233 -23.99 -5.09 23.43
C MET A 233 -23.93 -6.43 22.68
N PHE A 234 -24.75 -6.55 21.63
CA PHE A 234 -24.92 -7.81 20.89
C PHE A 234 -24.64 -7.69 19.38
N ARG A 235 -23.90 -6.66 18.95
CA ARG A 235 -23.49 -6.47 17.55
C ARG A 235 -22.28 -5.54 17.44
N GLY A 236 -21.63 -5.53 16.27
CA GLY A 236 -20.46 -4.68 16.02
C GLY A 236 -20.78 -3.22 15.68
N GLU A 237 -21.75 -2.97 14.80
CA GLU A 237 -22.09 -1.61 14.37
C GLU A 237 -23.15 -0.95 15.28
N ASN A 238 -22.68 -0.34 16.36
CA ASN A 238 -23.54 0.39 17.30
C ASN A 238 -23.31 1.89 17.17
N HIS A 239 -24.01 2.55 16.23
CA HIS A 239 -23.93 4.00 16.03
C HIS A 239 -24.40 4.83 17.25
N ASN A 240 -25.07 4.20 18.22
CA ASN A 240 -25.39 4.82 19.50
C ASN A 240 -24.19 4.87 20.48
N LEU A 241 -23.12 4.12 20.24
CA LEU A 241 -21.91 4.13 21.08
C LEU A 241 -20.84 5.11 20.61
N ARG A 242 -21.14 5.94 19.60
CA ARG A 242 -20.21 6.96 19.13
C ARG A 242 -19.76 7.85 20.30
N SER A 243 -18.45 8.10 20.39
CA SER A 243 -17.85 8.92 21.44
C SER A 243 -18.46 10.33 21.47
N ASP A 244 -18.72 10.94 20.31
CA ASP A 244 -19.25 12.29 20.17
C ASP A 244 -20.71 12.43 20.65
N ALA A 245 -21.52 11.39 20.42
CA ALA A 245 -22.88 11.28 20.94
C ALA A 245 -22.90 11.01 22.46
N ASN A 246 -21.84 10.40 22.99
CA ASN A 246 -21.66 10.09 24.41
C ASN A 246 -20.79 11.10 25.16
N GLY A 247 -20.73 12.35 24.66
CA GLY A 247 -20.14 13.47 25.39
C GLY A 247 -18.63 13.65 25.22
N LEU A 248 -17.98 12.90 24.33
CA LEU A 248 -16.56 13.02 24.02
C LEU A 248 -16.33 13.35 22.54
N ARG A 249 -15.98 14.61 22.29
CA ARG A 249 -15.41 15.07 21.03
C ARG A 249 -13.93 15.35 21.23
N PHE A 250 -13.10 14.94 20.29
CA PHE A 250 -11.68 15.28 20.31
C PHE A 250 -11.53 16.79 20.09
N SER A 251 -10.96 17.49 21.07
CA SER A 251 -10.82 18.95 21.00
C SER A 251 -9.58 19.42 20.25
N ALA A 252 -8.64 18.51 19.97
CA ALA A 252 -7.41 18.80 19.23
C ALA A 252 -6.93 17.53 18.50
N PRO A 253 -6.25 17.66 17.35
CA PRO A 253 -5.62 16.52 16.71
C PRO A 253 -4.49 15.95 17.59
N GLY A 254 -4.25 14.64 17.51
CA GLY A 254 -3.11 14.03 18.19
C GLY A 254 -3.29 12.54 18.44
N ARG A 255 -2.28 11.94 19.08
CA ARG A 255 -2.35 10.54 19.54
C ARG A 255 -3.13 10.47 20.84
N TYR A 256 -4.14 9.62 20.91
CA TYR A 256 -4.90 9.33 22.12
C TYR A 256 -4.74 7.86 22.48
N ARG A 257 -4.63 7.59 23.78
CA ARG A 257 -4.73 6.24 24.32
C ARG A 257 -6.19 5.95 24.64
N ILE A 258 -6.73 4.89 24.05
CA ILE A 258 -8.06 4.38 24.35
C ILE A 258 -7.87 3.09 25.14
N THR A 259 -8.40 3.05 26.36
CA THR A 259 -8.36 1.90 27.25
C THR A 259 -9.78 1.45 27.51
N VAL A 260 -10.06 0.16 27.30
CA VAL A 260 -11.39 -0.43 27.48
C VAL A 260 -11.29 -1.55 28.50
N THR A 261 -12.17 -1.53 29.50
CA THR A 261 -12.37 -2.64 30.43
C THR A 261 -13.67 -3.34 30.06
N GLY A 262 -13.56 -4.60 29.65
CA GLY A 262 -14.71 -5.38 29.19
C GLY A 262 -14.48 -6.89 29.22
N SER A 263 -15.53 -7.64 28.95
CA SER A 263 -15.54 -9.10 28.91
C SER A 263 -16.52 -9.59 27.84
N ALA A 264 -16.42 -10.85 27.45
CA ALA A 264 -17.49 -11.51 26.73
C ALA A 264 -18.73 -11.64 27.65
N TYR A 265 -19.91 -11.64 27.04
CA TYR A 265 -21.20 -11.86 27.70
C TYR A 265 -21.87 -13.10 27.09
N GLN A 266 -22.12 -14.11 27.93
CA GLN A 266 -22.67 -15.41 27.53
C GLN A 266 -21.89 -16.11 26.39
N PRO A 267 -20.53 -16.10 26.39
CA PRO A 267 -19.76 -16.72 25.31
C PRO A 267 -20.00 -18.24 25.26
N ARG A 268 -20.22 -18.74 24.06
CA ARG A 268 -20.20 -20.17 23.69
C ARG A 268 -19.08 -20.49 22.71
N SER A 269 -18.53 -19.45 22.11
CA SER A 269 -17.41 -19.44 21.20
C SER A 269 -16.46 -18.31 21.59
N SER A 270 -15.38 -18.14 20.83
CA SER A 270 -14.53 -16.95 20.95
C SER A 270 -15.39 -15.70 20.76
N VAL A 271 -15.05 -14.58 21.40
CA VAL A 271 -15.74 -13.29 21.22
C VAL A 271 -14.67 -12.22 21.13
N THR A 272 -14.85 -11.27 20.21
CA THR A 272 -13.89 -10.20 19.99
C THR A 272 -14.50 -8.86 20.38
N MET A 273 -13.81 -8.14 21.25
CA MET A 273 -14.08 -6.74 21.54
C MET A 273 -13.16 -5.87 20.70
N SER A 274 -13.71 -4.90 19.99
CA SER A 274 -12.93 -4.09 19.05
C SER A 274 -13.24 -2.60 19.14
N LEU A 275 -12.39 -1.79 18.53
CA LEU A 275 -12.57 -0.35 18.39
C LEU A 275 -12.58 0.03 16.91
N LYS A 276 -13.61 0.77 16.53
CA LYS A 276 -13.77 1.32 15.18
C LYS A 276 -13.76 2.84 15.21
N ARG A 277 -13.05 3.46 14.26
CA ARG A 277 -12.98 4.92 14.05
C ARG A 277 -13.70 5.28 12.76
N GLN A 278 -14.42 6.39 12.77
CA GLN A 278 -15.14 6.90 11.60
C GLN A 278 -15.24 8.43 11.70
N ASN A 279 -15.52 9.08 10.57
CA ASN A 279 -15.97 10.47 10.52
C ASN A 279 -17.15 10.61 9.55
N ASP A 280 -17.95 11.65 9.74
CA ASP A 280 -19.16 11.89 8.93
C ASP A 280 -18.83 12.44 7.52
N ILE A 281 -17.55 12.65 7.19
CA ILE A 281 -17.10 13.23 5.91
C ILE A 281 -16.70 12.15 4.90
N GLN A 282 -16.02 11.08 5.35
CA GLN A 282 -15.44 10.02 4.52
C GLN A 282 -16.29 8.75 4.51
N GLY A 283 -17.20 8.57 5.48
CA GLY A 283 -18.18 7.49 5.51
C GLY A 283 -17.64 6.10 5.86
N ASN A 284 -16.33 5.84 5.69
CA ASN A 284 -15.73 4.53 5.94
C ASN A 284 -15.40 4.29 7.42
N SER A 285 -15.69 3.08 7.90
CA SER A 285 -15.34 2.63 9.26
C SER A 285 -13.98 1.93 9.25
N GLU A 286 -13.09 2.33 10.15
CA GLU A 286 -11.74 1.77 10.31
C GLU A 286 -11.66 0.92 11.58
N LEU A 287 -11.41 -0.39 11.45
CA LEU A 287 -11.08 -1.27 12.58
C LEU A 287 -9.63 -1.07 13.02
N PHE A 288 -9.39 -0.24 14.04
CA PHE A 288 -8.02 0.09 14.47
C PHE A 288 -7.51 -0.76 15.65
N ALA A 289 -8.37 -1.42 16.41
CA ALA A 289 -7.96 -2.42 17.41
C ALA A 289 -9.00 -3.53 17.62
N ALA A 290 -8.54 -4.73 17.94
CA ALA A 290 -9.39 -5.90 18.23
C ALA A 290 -8.69 -6.81 19.26
N TRP A 291 -9.45 -7.33 20.21
CA TRP A 291 -8.96 -8.19 21.29
C TRP A 291 -9.92 -9.33 21.58
N ASP A 292 -9.36 -10.53 21.78
CA ASP A 292 -10.13 -11.66 22.27
C ASP A 292 -10.54 -11.42 23.73
N VAL A 293 -11.81 -11.65 24.04
CA VAL A 293 -12.35 -11.53 25.39
C VAL A 293 -13.02 -12.82 25.86
N THR A 294 -12.97 -13.07 27.16
CA THR A 294 -13.62 -14.21 27.83
C THR A 294 -14.64 -13.68 28.83
N GLU A 295 -15.32 -14.54 29.61
CA GLU A 295 -16.20 -14.09 30.69
C GLU A 295 -15.48 -13.28 31.78
N LYS A 296 -14.16 -13.40 31.88
CA LYS A 296 -13.35 -12.60 32.81
C LYS A 296 -13.09 -11.21 32.24
N MET A 297 -13.30 -10.20 33.08
CA MET A 297 -12.95 -8.82 32.77
C MET A 297 -11.48 -8.68 32.37
N ARG A 298 -11.27 -7.97 31.28
CA ARG A 298 -9.95 -7.67 30.71
C ARG A 298 -9.88 -6.18 30.42
N THR A 299 -8.79 -5.54 30.84
CA THR A 299 -8.46 -4.16 30.48
C THR A 299 -7.45 -4.19 29.33
N VAL A 300 -7.80 -3.57 28.22
CA VAL A 300 -7.00 -3.51 26.99
C VAL A 300 -6.80 -2.07 26.54
N SER A 301 -5.69 -1.77 25.85
CA SER A 301 -5.36 -0.40 25.48
C SER A 301 -4.70 -0.34 24.11
N THR A 302 -4.97 0.73 23.36
CA THR A 302 -4.30 1.07 22.09
C THR A 302 -4.06 2.57 22.00
N ILE A 303 -3.08 2.97 21.17
CA ILE A 303 -2.84 4.37 20.82
C ILE A 303 -3.24 4.56 19.36
N HIS A 304 -4.08 5.55 19.09
CA HIS A 304 -4.48 5.90 17.74
C HIS A 304 -4.50 7.41 17.55
N TYR A 305 -4.31 7.87 16.31
CA TYR A 305 -4.34 9.29 16.00
C TYR A 305 -5.78 9.72 15.69
N PHE A 306 -6.26 10.76 16.33
CA PHE A 306 -7.61 11.29 16.10
C PHE A 306 -7.56 12.77 15.75
N ARG A 307 -8.48 13.19 14.90
CA ARG A 307 -8.79 14.57 14.56
C ARG A 307 -10.12 15.02 15.20
N PRO A 308 -10.41 16.33 15.29
CA PRO A 308 -11.65 16.83 15.89
C PRO A 308 -12.95 16.36 15.24
N ASP A 309 -12.90 15.96 13.96
CA ASP A 309 -14.01 15.41 13.18
C ASP A 309 -14.19 13.90 13.32
N ASP A 310 -13.25 13.22 13.98
CA ASP A 310 -13.35 11.80 14.24
C ASP A 310 -14.21 11.48 15.46
N TYR A 311 -14.80 10.29 15.42
CA TYR A 311 -15.33 9.61 16.59
C TYR A 311 -14.91 8.14 16.54
N PHE A 312 -14.99 7.48 17.69
CA PHE A 312 -14.84 6.04 17.77
C PHE A 312 -15.98 5.42 18.57
N TYR A 313 -16.10 4.10 18.49
CA TYR A 313 -17.01 3.33 19.33
C TYR A 313 -16.44 1.93 19.59
N VAL A 314 -16.88 1.34 20.71
CA VAL A 314 -16.60 -0.07 21.03
C VAL A 314 -17.57 -0.95 20.23
N SER A 315 -17.04 -2.05 19.69
CA SER A 315 -17.74 -2.99 18.84
C SER A 315 -17.63 -4.40 19.41
N ALA A 316 -18.69 -5.19 19.24
CA ALA A 316 -18.73 -6.61 19.54
C ALA A 316 -18.75 -7.42 18.25
N ASP A 317 -17.63 -8.07 17.96
CA ASP A 317 -17.41 -8.77 16.70
C ASP A 317 -17.36 -10.28 16.92
N GLU A 318 -17.58 -10.99 15.82
CA GLU A 318 -17.51 -12.45 15.76
C GLU A 318 -18.48 -13.16 16.77
N LEU A 319 -19.75 -12.72 16.80
CA LEU A 319 -20.79 -13.19 17.73
C LEU A 319 -21.69 -14.30 17.16
N GLU A 320 -21.94 -15.32 17.96
CA GLU A 320 -22.97 -16.34 17.70
C GLU A 320 -24.39 -15.89 18.10
N PRO A 321 -25.43 -16.39 17.39
CA PRO A 321 -26.80 -15.99 17.67
C PRO A 321 -27.26 -16.65 18.96
N ALA A 322 -28.49 -16.42 19.39
CA ALA A 322 -29.05 -17.18 20.50
C ALA A 322 -29.11 -18.70 20.18
N PRO A 323 -29.15 -19.60 21.19
CA PRO A 323 -29.24 -21.04 20.96
C PRO A 323 -30.48 -21.48 20.18
N ASP A 324 -31.56 -20.70 20.24
CA ASP A 324 -32.77 -20.89 19.43
C ASP A 324 -32.63 -20.33 17.99
N GLY A 325 -31.42 -19.85 17.65
CA GLY A 325 -31.05 -19.26 16.37
C GLY A 325 -31.59 -17.85 16.12
N LYS A 326 -32.27 -17.23 17.10
CA LYS A 326 -32.72 -15.85 16.95
C LYS A 326 -31.54 -14.88 16.88
N LEU A 327 -31.70 -13.86 16.04
CA LEU A 327 -30.85 -12.68 16.02
C LEU A 327 -31.40 -11.64 17.00
N ILE A 328 -30.53 -10.71 17.44
CA ILE A 328 -30.92 -9.65 18.37
C ILE A 328 -32.12 -8.83 17.86
N TYR A 329 -32.22 -8.57 16.56
CA TYR A 329 -33.33 -7.81 15.98
C TYR A 329 -34.71 -8.46 16.14
N ASN A 330 -34.72 -9.77 16.40
CA ASN A 330 -35.94 -10.57 16.61
C ASN A 330 -36.24 -10.79 18.10
N SER A 331 -35.47 -10.17 19.00
CA SER A 331 -35.60 -10.29 20.45
C SER A 331 -35.96 -8.94 21.07
N GLN A 332 -36.94 -8.92 21.97
CA GLN A 332 -37.35 -7.74 22.72
C GLN A 332 -37.80 -8.17 24.12
N PRO A 333 -37.27 -7.60 25.22
CA PRO A 333 -36.16 -6.64 25.30
C PRO A 333 -34.77 -7.27 25.06
N ALA A 334 -33.74 -6.45 24.83
CA ALA A 334 -32.37 -6.93 24.62
C ALA A 334 -31.81 -7.73 25.82
N SER A 335 -32.26 -7.42 27.03
CA SER A 335 -31.89 -8.13 28.26
C SER A 335 -32.32 -9.60 28.28
N GLU A 336 -33.33 -9.98 27.49
CA GLU A 336 -33.78 -11.37 27.37
C GLU A 336 -33.02 -12.15 26.29
N PHE A 337 -32.22 -11.47 25.48
CA PHE A 337 -31.48 -12.11 24.39
C PHE A 337 -30.41 -13.08 24.92
N LYS A 338 -30.48 -14.32 24.46
CA LYS A 338 -29.56 -15.41 24.86
C LYS A 338 -28.36 -15.57 23.93
N GLY A 339 -28.14 -14.63 23.00
CA GLY A 339 -26.97 -14.60 22.12
C GLY A 339 -25.68 -14.22 22.84
N GLU A 340 -24.56 -14.34 22.13
CA GLU A 340 -23.28 -13.83 22.62
C GLU A 340 -23.23 -12.31 22.47
N GLY A 341 -22.51 -11.66 23.40
CA GLY A 341 -22.28 -10.23 23.35
C GLY A 341 -20.97 -9.82 24.01
N VAL A 342 -20.75 -8.52 24.11
CA VAL A 342 -19.65 -7.92 24.86
C VAL A 342 -20.22 -7.07 25.98
N ARG A 343 -19.64 -7.23 27.17
CA ARG A 343 -19.84 -6.39 28.34
C ARG A 343 -18.75 -5.34 28.37
N VAL A 344 -19.13 -4.07 28.49
CA VAL A 344 -18.22 -2.93 28.63
C VAL A 344 -18.51 -2.24 29.96
N ARG A 345 -17.50 -2.19 30.82
CA ARG A 345 -17.58 -1.51 32.12
C ARG A 345 -17.09 -0.07 32.03
N GLU A 346 -15.95 0.12 31.38
CA GLU A 346 -15.25 1.40 31.38
C GLU A 346 -14.56 1.62 30.05
N VAL A 347 -14.63 2.85 29.55
CA VAL A 347 -13.82 3.32 28.43
C VAL A 347 -13.11 4.61 28.84
N LEU A 348 -11.80 4.51 29.01
CA LEU A 348 -10.94 5.61 29.36
C LEU A 348 -10.21 6.14 28.12
N VAL A 349 -10.29 7.45 27.91
CA VAL A 349 -9.63 8.17 26.84
C VAL A 349 -8.61 9.13 27.44
N GLU A 350 -7.34 8.91 27.11
CA GLU A 350 -6.24 9.75 27.55
C GLU A 350 -5.58 10.43 26.34
N GLY A 351 -5.63 11.76 26.28
CA GLY A 351 -4.87 12.50 25.30
C GLY A 351 -5.41 13.89 24.92
N PRO A 352 -4.79 14.55 23.92
CA PRO A 352 -3.63 14.09 23.16
C PRO A 352 -2.46 13.72 24.06
N LEU A 353 -1.66 12.70 23.76
CA LEU A 353 -0.54 12.22 24.60
C LEU A 353 0.67 13.17 24.53
N GLU A 354 0.45 14.42 24.91
CA GLU A 354 1.38 15.54 24.86
C GLU A 354 1.72 15.98 26.29
N THR A 355 3.01 16.12 26.60
CA THR A 355 3.47 16.49 27.94
C THR A 355 3.39 17.99 28.20
N THR A 356 3.30 18.81 27.16
CA THR A 356 3.28 20.28 27.22
C THR A 356 2.19 20.84 26.30
N TRP A 357 1.76 22.09 26.57
CA TRP A 357 0.83 22.81 25.69
C TRP A 357 1.29 24.25 25.46
N PRO A 358 1.30 24.81 24.23
CA PRO A 358 1.07 24.15 22.93
C PRO A 358 1.90 22.86 22.78
N PRO A 359 1.42 21.88 22.00
CA PRO A 359 2.02 20.55 21.95
C PRO A 359 3.46 20.59 21.43
N ARG A 360 4.23 19.52 21.67
CA ARG A 360 5.65 19.49 21.31
C ARG A 360 5.87 19.78 19.83
N ARG A 361 5.00 19.26 18.96
CA ARG A 361 5.01 19.54 17.52
C ARG A 361 4.95 21.03 17.16
N THR A 362 4.09 21.80 17.83
CA THR A 362 3.99 23.26 17.62
C THR A 362 5.25 23.97 18.11
N ARG A 363 5.75 23.58 19.28
CA ARG A 363 6.96 24.18 19.87
C ARG A 363 8.21 23.90 19.04
N SER A 364 8.34 22.68 18.52
CA SER A 364 9.46 22.27 17.66
C SER A 364 9.51 23.02 16.32
N LEU A 365 8.37 23.53 15.83
CA LEU A 365 8.35 24.39 14.63
C LEU A 365 8.88 25.80 14.87
N PHE A 366 8.84 26.28 16.11
CA PHE A 366 9.22 27.64 16.48
C PHE A 366 10.25 27.64 17.62
N PRO A 367 11.48 27.17 17.36
CA PRO A 367 12.52 27.13 18.38
C PRO A 367 12.82 28.54 18.92
N GLY A 368 12.97 28.65 20.23
CA GLY A 368 13.24 29.93 20.89
C GLY A 368 12.03 30.85 21.08
N VAL A 369 10.84 30.45 20.62
CA VAL A 369 9.58 31.15 20.90
C VAL A 369 8.98 30.62 22.21
N GLU A 370 8.69 31.54 23.12
CA GLU A 370 7.94 31.25 24.34
C GLU A 370 6.43 31.34 24.08
N TRP A 371 5.63 30.72 24.93
CA TRP A 371 4.18 30.63 24.75
C TRP A 371 3.45 30.96 26.03
N GLU A 372 2.54 31.94 25.96
CA GLU A 372 1.71 32.36 27.08
C GLU A 372 0.22 32.12 26.79
N ARG A 373 -0.57 31.87 27.84
CA ARG A 373 -2.03 31.78 27.72
C ARG A 373 -2.60 33.18 27.51
N THR A 374 -3.56 33.29 26.60
CA THR A 374 -4.33 34.53 26.43
C THR A 374 -5.17 34.81 27.68
N VAL A 375 -5.53 36.09 27.89
CA VAL A 375 -6.26 36.56 29.09
C VAL A 375 -7.58 35.79 29.29
N ASN A 376 -8.29 35.49 28.21
CA ASN A 376 -9.54 34.70 28.24
C ASN A 376 -9.31 33.19 28.43
N ARG A 377 -8.05 32.75 28.51
CA ARG A 377 -7.61 31.35 28.67
C ARG A 377 -8.08 30.39 27.57
N ARG A 378 -8.54 30.92 26.42
CA ARG A 378 -9.07 30.13 25.30
C ARG A 378 -8.01 29.75 24.26
N SER A 379 -6.81 30.33 24.32
CA SER A 379 -5.74 30.05 23.38
C SER A 379 -4.37 30.37 23.96
N TYR A 380 -3.33 30.05 23.21
CA TYR A 380 -1.96 30.47 23.46
C TYR A 380 -1.52 31.47 22.39
N ARG A 381 -0.65 32.39 22.79
CA ARG A 381 0.00 33.33 21.88
C ARG A 381 1.53 33.22 22.00
N PRO A 382 2.26 33.47 20.90
CA PRO A 382 3.71 33.48 20.93
C PRO A 382 4.21 34.73 21.68
N VAL A 383 5.23 34.55 22.51
CA VAL A 383 6.01 35.62 23.15
C VAL A 383 7.34 35.70 22.44
N THR A 384 7.51 36.75 21.63
CA THR A 384 8.67 36.90 20.77
C THR A 384 9.74 37.72 21.48
N THR A 385 10.82 37.06 21.90
CA THR A 385 12.02 37.68 22.51
C THR A 385 12.96 38.36 21.49
N LYS A 386 12.69 38.17 20.19
CA LYS A 386 13.42 38.72 19.04
C LYS A 386 12.40 39.32 18.08
N SER A 387 12.85 40.03 17.04
CA SER A 387 11.95 40.44 15.97
C SER A 387 11.27 39.22 15.32
N HIS A 388 10.05 39.42 14.80
CA HIS A 388 9.33 38.35 14.09
C HIS A 388 10.18 37.73 12.99
N TYR A 389 10.92 38.55 12.23
CA TYR A 389 11.83 38.09 11.19
C TYR A 389 12.88 37.11 11.73
N GLN A 390 13.49 37.39 12.89
CA GLN A 390 14.52 36.50 13.46
C GLN A 390 13.92 35.19 13.97
N HIS A 391 12.74 35.21 14.59
CA HIS A 391 12.05 33.96 14.97
C HIS A 391 11.62 33.14 13.76
N ILE A 392 11.17 33.78 12.67
CA ILE A 392 10.87 33.08 11.41
C ILE A 392 12.15 32.49 10.81
N ARG A 393 13.26 33.22 10.85
CA ARG A 393 14.58 32.72 10.40
C ARG A 393 15.00 31.47 11.19
N ASP A 394 14.81 31.46 12.50
CA ASP A 394 15.13 30.33 13.36
C ASP A 394 14.24 29.11 13.03
N ALA A 395 12.94 29.32 12.77
CA ALA A 395 12.02 28.28 12.31
C ALA A 395 12.41 27.70 10.94
N VAL A 396 12.77 28.57 9.98
CA VAL A 396 13.28 28.18 8.65
C VAL A 396 14.57 27.37 8.78
N ALA A 397 15.50 27.82 9.63
CA ALA A 397 16.78 27.15 9.85
C ALA A 397 16.62 25.76 10.53
N ALA A 398 15.56 25.56 11.30
CA ALA A 398 15.24 24.27 11.90
C ALA A 398 14.53 23.31 10.94
N LEU A 399 13.58 23.80 10.13
CA LEU A 399 12.77 22.94 9.25
C LEU A 399 13.45 22.62 7.92
N ALA A 400 14.07 23.62 7.26
CA ALA A 400 14.59 23.46 5.90
C ALA A 400 15.64 22.35 5.74
N PRO A 401 16.65 22.18 6.63
CA PRO A 401 17.62 21.10 6.49
C PRO A 401 16.99 19.70 6.55
N ARG A 402 15.99 19.53 7.42
CA ARG A 402 15.26 18.26 7.57
C ARG A 402 14.37 17.99 6.36
N ALA A 403 13.63 19.00 5.89
CA ALA A 403 12.74 18.89 4.74
C ALA A 403 13.52 18.62 3.44
N PHE A 404 14.63 19.33 3.22
CA PHE A 404 15.49 19.19 2.05
C PHE A 404 16.47 18.02 2.16
N ARG A 405 16.58 17.41 3.35
CA ARG A 405 17.42 16.23 3.65
C ARG A 405 18.91 16.46 3.37
N ARG A 406 19.35 17.72 3.51
CA ARG A 406 20.73 18.16 3.31
C ARG A 406 21.02 19.45 4.09
N PRO A 407 22.30 19.80 4.29
CA PRO A 407 22.68 21.13 4.74
C PRO A 407 22.12 22.21 3.81
N VAL A 408 21.60 23.28 4.43
CA VAL A 408 21.13 24.49 3.75
C VAL A 408 22.08 25.63 4.03
N THR A 409 22.35 26.43 3.01
CA THR A 409 23.25 27.57 3.12
C THR A 409 22.58 28.73 3.87
N LYS A 410 23.39 29.63 4.43
CA LYS A 410 22.89 30.87 5.04
C LYS A 410 22.10 31.72 4.05
N LYS A 411 22.44 31.66 2.75
CA LYS A 411 21.74 32.36 1.67
C LYS A 411 20.34 31.78 1.46
N GLU A 412 20.21 30.46 1.33
CA GLU A 412 18.91 29.78 1.20
C GLU A 412 18.00 30.09 2.40
N ILE A 413 18.54 30.06 3.63
CA ILE A 413 17.78 30.43 4.83
C ILE A 413 17.27 31.88 4.71
N THR A 414 18.12 32.82 4.32
CA THR A 414 17.73 34.23 4.15
C THR A 414 16.66 34.40 3.06
N GLU A 415 16.84 33.77 1.90
CA GLU A 415 15.90 33.88 0.77
C GLU A 415 14.53 33.31 1.12
N LEU A 416 14.48 32.15 1.78
CA LEU A 416 13.23 31.58 2.27
C LEU A 416 12.59 32.50 3.32
N THR A 417 13.36 32.97 4.31
CA THR A 417 12.84 33.88 5.36
C THR A 417 12.26 35.17 4.75
N ASN A 418 12.87 35.69 3.68
CA ASN A 418 12.42 36.92 3.01
C ASN A 418 11.02 36.81 2.40
N LEU A 419 10.51 35.59 2.15
CA LEU A 419 9.12 35.39 1.71
C LEU A 419 8.09 35.91 2.74
N ALA A 420 8.48 36.02 4.00
CA ALA A 420 7.64 36.59 5.05
C ALA A 420 7.58 38.13 5.04
N ILE A 421 8.52 38.83 4.39
CA ILE A 421 8.65 40.30 4.46
C ILE A 421 7.35 41.03 4.09
N PRO A 422 6.70 40.75 2.94
CA PRO A 422 5.48 41.46 2.58
C PRO A 422 4.35 41.28 3.60
N SER A 423 4.29 40.11 4.25
CA SER A 423 3.29 39.81 5.30
C SER A 423 3.61 40.54 6.62
N LEU A 424 4.90 40.68 6.94
CA LEU A 424 5.37 41.44 8.10
C LEU A 424 5.14 42.94 7.91
N GLU A 425 5.44 43.48 6.73
CA GLU A 425 5.18 44.88 6.36
C GLU A 425 3.69 45.21 6.39
N ALA A 426 2.85 44.26 5.95
CA ALA A 426 1.40 44.33 6.06
C ALA A 426 0.86 44.06 7.48
N GLN A 427 1.73 43.93 8.49
CA GLN A 427 1.39 43.74 9.90
C GLN A 427 0.44 42.57 10.20
N ARG A 428 0.53 41.47 9.44
CA ARG A 428 -0.35 40.30 9.62
C ARG A 428 -0.02 39.44 10.87
N GLY A 429 1.03 39.81 11.61
CA GLY A 429 1.46 39.13 12.83
C GLY A 429 2.37 37.92 12.58
N PHE A 430 3.06 37.48 13.64
CA PHE A 430 4.12 36.46 13.57
C PHE A 430 3.68 35.17 12.87
N LEU A 431 2.58 34.54 13.31
CA LEU A 431 2.16 33.23 12.82
C LEU A 431 1.74 33.27 11.35
N ALA A 432 0.99 34.29 10.94
CA ALA A 432 0.55 34.45 9.56
C ALA A 432 1.75 34.69 8.63
N SER A 433 2.75 35.46 9.07
CA SER A 433 3.97 35.68 8.31
C SER A 433 4.89 34.45 8.30
N ALA A 434 4.96 33.68 9.38
CA ALA A 434 5.78 32.47 9.46
C ALA A 434 5.26 31.33 8.58
N ARG A 435 3.94 31.22 8.39
CA ARG A 435 3.33 30.19 7.53
C ARG A 435 3.84 30.24 6.09
N ILE A 436 4.09 31.43 5.54
CA ILE A 436 4.52 31.60 4.14
C ILE A 436 5.82 30.85 3.83
N PRO A 437 6.95 31.11 4.52
CA PRO A 437 8.18 30.38 4.26
C PRO A 437 8.11 28.90 4.65
N LEU A 438 7.34 28.53 5.69
CA LEU A 438 7.17 27.13 6.06
C LEU A 438 6.43 26.34 4.97
N THR A 439 5.35 26.88 4.42
CA THR A 439 4.65 26.30 3.27
C THR A 439 5.58 26.19 2.07
N ALA A 440 6.36 27.25 1.77
CA ALA A 440 7.31 27.25 0.66
C ALA A 440 8.39 26.15 0.80
N ILE A 441 8.85 25.86 2.03
CA ILE A 441 9.76 24.73 2.29
C ILE A 441 9.07 23.40 1.97
N LEU A 442 7.84 23.19 2.45
CA LEU A 442 7.15 21.91 2.30
C LEU A 442 6.80 21.57 0.85
N ILE A 443 6.57 22.58 0.00
CA ILE A 443 6.30 22.40 -1.44
C ILE A 443 7.51 22.65 -2.34
N SER A 444 8.69 22.88 -1.77
CA SER A 444 9.91 23.13 -2.54
C SER A 444 10.28 21.89 -3.38
N PRO A 445 10.82 22.06 -4.60
CA PRO A 445 11.42 20.94 -5.34
C PRO A 445 12.45 20.15 -4.53
N HIS A 446 13.18 20.78 -3.61
CA HIS A 446 14.13 20.09 -2.73
C HIS A 446 13.45 19.17 -1.70
N THR A 447 12.20 19.45 -1.33
CA THR A 447 11.38 18.59 -0.47
C THR A 447 10.66 17.53 -1.30
N LEU A 448 10.06 17.94 -2.42
CA LEU A 448 9.19 17.11 -3.24
C LEU A 448 9.94 16.12 -4.12
N LEU A 449 11.22 16.35 -4.44
CA LEU A 449 11.97 15.50 -5.36
C LEU A 449 13.08 14.72 -4.65
N LEU A 450 13.27 13.48 -5.07
CA LEU A 450 14.48 12.71 -4.86
C LEU A 450 15.39 12.91 -6.07
N THR A 451 16.27 13.90 -5.98
CA THR A 451 17.20 14.23 -7.07
C THR A 451 18.35 13.25 -7.13
N ASN A 452 18.85 13.00 -8.34
CA ASN A 452 20.05 12.21 -8.57
C ASN A 452 21.31 13.06 -8.40
N ASP A 453 21.50 13.69 -7.23
CA ASP A 453 22.65 14.56 -7.00
C ASP A 453 23.94 13.72 -7.00
N LEU A 454 24.69 13.85 -8.10
CA LEU A 454 25.94 13.14 -8.31
C LEU A 454 27.11 13.90 -7.70
N GLN A 455 28.13 13.16 -7.23
CA GLN A 455 29.41 13.76 -6.88
C GLN A 455 30.03 14.39 -8.13
N LYS A 456 30.64 15.59 -8.00
CA LYS A 456 31.11 16.46 -9.12
C LYS A 456 31.88 15.76 -10.26
N ASN A 457 32.54 14.63 -10.00
CA ASN A 457 33.36 13.90 -10.97
C ASN A 457 33.00 12.39 -11.10
N LYS A 458 31.83 11.93 -10.60
CA LYS A 458 31.51 10.49 -10.53
C LYS A 458 30.04 10.22 -10.84
N SER A 459 29.76 9.07 -11.46
CA SER A 459 28.41 8.49 -11.61
C SER A 459 27.81 7.99 -10.27
N LYS A 460 28.34 8.44 -9.13
CA LYS A 460 27.93 8.05 -7.79
C LYS A 460 27.16 9.18 -7.12
N LEU A 461 26.15 8.81 -6.35
CA LEU A 461 25.38 9.74 -5.54
C LEU A 461 26.24 10.44 -4.48
N THR A 462 25.86 11.66 -4.13
CA THR A 462 26.28 12.28 -2.87
C THR A 462 25.72 11.48 -1.68
N ASP A 463 26.39 11.54 -0.53
CA ASP A 463 25.94 10.79 0.65
C ASP A 463 24.56 11.26 1.15
N HIS A 464 24.19 12.53 0.96
CA HIS A 464 22.85 13.03 1.29
C HIS A 464 21.77 12.46 0.37
N ALA A 465 22.06 12.35 -0.93
CA ALA A 465 21.17 11.70 -1.88
C ALA A 465 21.08 10.18 -1.62
N LEU A 466 22.19 9.55 -1.20
CA LEU A 466 22.20 8.15 -0.76
C LEU A 466 21.35 7.95 0.50
N ALA A 467 21.51 8.80 1.52
CA ALA A 467 20.70 8.77 2.75
C ALA A 467 19.21 8.91 2.46
N SER A 468 18.85 9.87 1.58
CA SER A 468 17.48 10.07 1.16
C SER A 468 16.94 8.83 0.44
N ARG A 469 17.63 8.31 -0.57
CA ARG A 469 17.16 7.11 -1.31
C ARG A 469 17.06 5.88 -0.41
N LEU A 470 18.01 5.69 0.50
CA LEU A 470 18.01 4.56 1.43
C LEU A 470 16.82 4.62 2.39
N SER A 471 16.55 5.79 2.97
CA SER A 471 15.42 5.99 3.88
C SER A 471 14.06 5.90 3.19
N TYR A 472 13.87 6.48 1.99
CA TYR A 472 12.60 6.30 1.27
C TYR A 472 12.40 4.87 0.77
N PHE A 473 13.48 4.15 0.45
CA PHE A 473 13.39 2.75 0.07
C PHE A 473 12.94 1.87 1.24
N LEU A 474 13.56 2.00 2.42
CA LEU A 474 13.33 1.09 3.55
C LEU A 474 12.28 1.59 4.56
N TRP A 475 12.01 2.90 4.61
CA TRP A 475 11.08 3.51 5.56
C TRP A 475 9.96 4.33 4.92
N ARG A 476 10.00 4.58 3.59
CA ARG A 476 9.01 5.42 2.88
C ARG A 476 8.86 6.81 3.51
N SER A 477 9.91 7.30 4.15
CA SER A 477 9.94 8.48 5.02
C SER A 477 11.35 9.10 5.00
N PRO A 478 11.53 10.39 5.37
CA PRO A 478 12.84 11.05 5.38
C PRO A 478 13.90 10.34 6.24
N PRO A 479 15.20 10.54 5.94
CA PRO A 479 16.28 10.02 6.75
C PRO A 479 16.27 10.66 8.14
N ASP A 480 16.65 9.88 9.15
CA ASP A 480 16.82 10.36 10.52
C ASP A 480 18.13 11.14 10.69
N GLU A 481 18.31 11.72 11.88
CA GLU A 481 19.48 12.53 12.21
C GLU A 481 20.80 11.75 12.06
N GLU A 482 20.81 10.46 12.38
CA GLU A 482 22.01 9.62 12.26
C GLU A 482 22.43 9.43 10.80
N LEU A 483 21.49 9.11 9.90
CA LEU A 483 21.78 9.02 8.47
C LEU A 483 22.26 10.36 7.91
N LEU A 484 21.61 11.47 8.30
CA LEU A 484 21.99 12.80 7.84
C LEU A 484 23.39 13.19 8.35
N ARG A 485 23.72 12.83 9.60
CA ARG A 485 25.05 13.06 10.19
C ARG A 485 26.13 12.27 9.45
N LEU A 486 25.94 10.96 9.25
CA LEU A 486 26.87 10.13 8.49
C LEU A 486 27.06 10.63 7.06
N ALA A 487 25.99 11.14 6.45
CA ALA A 487 26.04 11.74 5.13
C ALA A 487 26.85 13.05 5.11
N SER A 488 26.67 13.91 6.10
CA SER A 488 27.47 15.13 6.25
C SER A 488 28.94 14.86 6.54
N GLU A 489 29.26 13.74 7.20
CA GLU A 489 30.62 13.27 7.44
C GLU A 489 31.25 12.58 6.20
N GLY A 490 30.48 12.35 5.14
CA GLY A 490 30.94 11.64 3.93
C GLY A 490 31.29 10.17 4.17
N ARG A 491 30.67 9.56 5.20
CA ARG A 491 30.93 8.18 5.63
C ARG A 491 29.88 7.20 5.15
N LEU A 492 28.72 7.66 4.69
CA LEU A 492 27.62 6.76 4.31
C LEU A 492 27.93 5.98 3.03
N SER A 493 28.77 6.52 2.14
CA SER A 493 29.24 5.81 0.96
C SER A 493 30.25 4.69 1.25
N ASP A 494 30.75 4.57 2.48
CA ASP A 494 31.58 3.43 2.90
C ASP A 494 30.73 2.15 3.00
N SER A 495 31.24 1.04 2.47
CA SER A 495 30.46 -0.20 2.33
C SER A 495 30.05 -0.78 3.68
N ASN A 496 30.92 -0.73 4.69
CA ASN A 496 30.63 -1.28 6.01
C ASN A 496 29.61 -0.40 6.76
N THR A 497 29.80 0.91 6.67
CA THR A 497 28.86 1.90 7.22
C THR A 497 27.48 1.77 6.58
N LEU A 498 27.41 1.66 5.24
CA LEU A 498 26.17 1.47 4.51
C LEU A 498 25.46 0.18 4.92
N SER A 499 26.17 -0.95 5.00
CA SER A 499 25.60 -2.23 5.44
C SER A 499 25.01 -2.13 6.84
N THR A 500 25.77 -1.55 7.77
CA THR A 500 25.31 -1.35 9.16
C THR A 500 24.04 -0.49 9.23
N GLN A 501 23.95 0.54 8.38
CA GLN A 501 22.74 1.36 8.30
C GLN A 501 21.57 0.61 7.68
N VAL A 502 21.78 -0.20 6.62
CA VAL A 502 20.71 -1.05 6.06
C VAL A 502 20.10 -1.96 7.13
N ASP A 503 20.93 -2.67 7.89
CA ASP A 503 20.49 -3.57 8.96
C ASP A 503 19.71 -2.82 10.04
N ARG A 504 20.19 -1.62 10.42
CA ARG A 504 19.51 -0.76 11.39
C ARG A 504 18.12 -0.33 10.90
N LEU A 505 18.01 0.11 9.65
CA LEU A 505 16.74 0.58 9.09
C LEU A 505 15.74 -0.58 8.98
N LEU A 506 16.20 -1.77 8.57
CA LEU A 506 15.37 -2.97 8.48
C LEU A 506 14.85 -3.43 9.86
N ALA A 507 15.64 -3.25 10.92
CA ALA A 507 15.27 -3.58 12.30
C ALA A 507 14.34 -2.55 12.96
N ASP A 508 14.23 -1.34 12.42
CA ASP A 508 13.39 -0.27 12.96
C ASP A 508 11.90 -0.49 12.64
N LYS A 509 11.02 -0.06 13.54
CA LYS A 509 9.56 -0.15 13.37
C LYS A 509 9.07 0.60 12.13
N LYS A 510 9.75 1.66 11.68
CA LYS A 510 9.43 2.39 10.45
C LYS A 510 9.48 1.51 9.20
N ASN A 511 10.23 0.40 9.22
CA ASN A 511 10.25 -0.56 8.10
C ASN A 511 8.86 -1.15 7.80
N GLN A 512 7.94 -1.16 8.77
CA GLN A 512 6.56 -1.58 8.52
C GLN A 512 5.86 -0.77 7.43
N LEU A 513 6.22 0.51 7.24
CA LEU A 513 5.69 1.34 6.15
C LEU A 513 6.11 0.78 4.78
N PHE A 514 7.38 0.37 4.64
CA PHE A 514 7.86 -0.31 3.42
C PHE A 514 7.16 -1.65 3.23
N ILE A 515 7.12 -2.50 4.26
CA ILE A 515 6.47 -3.82 4.18
C ILE A 515 5.04 -3.67 3.70
N HIS A 516 4.24 -2.80 4.33
CA HIS A 516 2.85 -2.58 3.95
C HIS A 516 2.73 -2.05 2.52
N ASP A 517 3.37 -0.92 2.20
CA ASP A 517 3.27 -0.31 0.88
C ASP A 517 3.75 -1.24 -0.24
N PHE A 518 4.81 -2.01 0.00
CA PHE A 518 5.38 -2.93 -0.98
C PHE A 518 4.46 -4.11 -1.22
N THR A 519 3.98 -4.80 -0.16
CA THR A 519 3.07 -5.93 -0.33
C THR A 519 1.71 -5.52 -0.86
N ASP A 520 1.23 -4.32 -0.47
CA ASP A 520 -0.07 -3.82 -0.91
C ASP A 520 -0.10 -3.59 -2.42
N GLN A 521 0.99 -3.07 -2.98
CA GLN A 521 1.10 -2.84 -4.41
C GLN A 521 1.50 -4.10 -5.18
N TRP A 522 2.46 -4.85 -4.65
CA TRP A 522 2.93 -6.07 -5.31
C TRP A 522 1.84 -7.14 -5.39
N PHE A 523 1.08 -7.35 -4.32
CA PHE A 523 0.04 -8.39 -4.26
C PHE A 523 -1.39 -7.83 -4.30
N GLU A 524 -1.55 -6.56 -4.68
CA GLU A 524 -2.86 -5.86 -4.74
C GLU A 524 -3.64 -5.90 -3.40
N LEU A 525 -2.96 -5.94 -2.25
CA LEU A 525 -3.64 -6.01 -0.95
C LEU A 525 -4.39 -4.72 -0.61
N ASP A 526 -4.07 -3.59 -1.25
CA ASP A 526 -4.88 -2.38 -1.13
C ASP A 526 -6.25 -2.50 -1.84
N GLN A 527 -6.41 -3.48 -2.73
CA GLN A 527 -7.69 -3.84 -3.36
C GLN A 527 -8.53 -4.81 -2.52
N ILE A 528 -8.13 -5.10 -1.27
CA ILE A 528 -8.86 -6.01 -0.39
C ILE A 528 -10.31 -5.56 -0.17
N ASP A 529 -10.62 -4.27 -0.29
CA ASP A 529 -11.97 -3.71 -0.14
C ASP A 529 -12.67 -3.40 -1.48
N ALA A 530 -12.02 -3.66 -2.63
CA ALA A 530 -12.59 -3.39 -3.96
C ALA A 530 -13.84 -4.23 -4.29
N THR A 531 -14.01 -5.36 -3.60
CA THR A 531 -15.19 -6.24 -3.71
C THR A 531 -15.67 -6.63 -2.31
N THR A 532 -16.97 -6.72 -2.10
CA THR A 532 -17.55 -7.18 -0.83
C THR A 532 -18.05 -8.62 -0.99
N PRO A 533 -17.57 -9.58 -0.18
CA PRO A 533 -18.10 -10.94 -0.22
C PRO A 533 -19.61 -11.00 0.03
N ASP A 534 -20.31 -11.85 -0.72
CA ASP A 534 -21.76 -12.02 -0.52
C ASP A 534 -22.02 -12.62 0.87
N ILE A 535 -22.73 -11.86 1.72
CA ILE A 535 -22.97 -12.22 3.13
C ILE A 535 -23.79 -13.52 3.31
N LYS A 536 -24.56 -13.95 2.31
CA LYS A 536 -25.31 -15.21 2.38
C LYS A 536 -24.43 -16.41 2.04
N LEU A 537 -23.45 -16.21 1.16
CA LEU A 537 -22.49 -17.24 0.76
C LEU A 537 -21.30 -17.34 1.72
N TYR A 538 -20.82 -16.20 2.22
CA TYR A 538 -19.61 -16.08 3.05
C TYR A 538 -19.88 -15.25 4.32
N PRO A 539 -20.85 -15.64 5.17
CA PRO A 539 -21.18 -14.93 6.41
C PRO A 539 -20.01 -14.85 7.40
N GLU A 540 -18.99 -15.69 7.22
CA GLU A 540 -17.78 -15.69 8.04
C GLU A 540 -16.83 -14.51 7.79
N TYR A 541 -16.97 -13.78 6.68
CA TYR A 541 -16.11 -12.67 6.34
C TYR A 541 -16.53 -11.38 7.07
N ASP A 542 -15.62 -10.87 7.89
CA ASP A 542 -15.78 -9.62 8.63
C ASP A 542 -14.46 -8.83 8.67
N ASP A 543 -14.49 -7.63 9.26
CA ASP A 543 -13.32 -6.76 9.39
C ASP A 543 -12.18 -7.42 10.17
N VAL A 544 -12.50 -8.26 11.17
CA VAL A 544 -11.48 -8.90 12.00
C VAL A 544 -10.75 -9.97 11.21
N LEU A 545 -11.47 -10.78 10.43
CA LEU A 545 -10.88 -11.74 9.52
C LEU A 545 -10.07 -11.04 8.42
N ARG A 546 -10.63 -10.01 7.79
CA ARG A 546 -9.94 -9.22 6.75
C ARG A 546 -8.61 -8.66 7.27
N ARG A 547 -8.59 -8.10 8.48
CA ARG A 547 -7.36 -7.61 9.11
C ARG A 547 -6.35 -8.74 9.36
N ALA A 548 -6.81 -9.92 9.77
CA ALA A 548 -5.95 -11.09 9.97
C ALA A 548 -5.36 -11.61 8.65
N MET A 549 -6.15 -11.63 7.56
CA MET A 549 -5.67 -12.00 6.22
C MET A 549 -4.54 -11.09 5.73
N LEU A 550 -4.69 -9.78 5.91
CA LEU A 550 -3.63 -8.81 5.54
C LEU A 550 -2.38 -9.00 6.41
N ALA A 551 -2.57 -9.23 7.71
CA ALA A 551 -1.47 -9.44 8.65
C ALA A 551 -0.67 -10.71 8.32
N GLU A 552 -1.32 -11.80 7.90
CA GLU A 552 -0.62 -13.03 7.46
C GLU A 552 0.40 -12.71 6.37
N THR A 553 -0.02 -12.08 5.28
CA THR A 553 0.86 -11.82 4.13
C THR A 553 1.99 -10.84 4.50
N ARG A 554 1.68 -9.80 5.27
CA ARG A 554 2.67 -8.79 5.68
C ARG A 554 3.69 -9.35 6.68
N ASP A 555 3.25 -10.11 7.67
CA ASP A 555 4.15 -10.73 8.66
C ASP A 555 4.98 -11.85 8.05
N PHE A 556 4.40 -12.64 7.13
CA PHE A 556 5.11 -13.63 6.35
C PHE A 556 6.25 -13.00 5.54
N PHE A 557 5.95 -11.96 4.74
CA PHE A 557 6.98 -11.25 3.97
C PHE A 557 8.03 -10.58 4.87
N SER A 558 7.60 -9.96 5.97
CA SER A 558 8.50 -9.38 6.97
C SER A 558 9.47 -10.42 7.54
N TYR A 559 8.99 -11.63 7.81
CA TYR A 559 9.80 -12.73 8.30
C TYR A 559 10.80 -13.24 7.26
N LEU A 560 10.38 -13.40 6.00
CA LEU A 560 11.30 -13.76 4.90
C LEU A 560 12.46 -12.77 4.78
N LEU A 561 12.15 -11.47 4.86
CA LEU A 561 13.17 -10.42 4.78
C LEU A 561 14.10 -10.43 5.99
N LYS A 562 13.53 -10.53 7.19
CA LYS A 562 14.28 -10.48 8.45
C LYS A 562 15.23 -11.66 8.62
N GLU A 563 14.76 -12.87 8.31
CA GLU A 563 15.56 -14.09 8.44
C GLU A 563 16.35 -14.42 7.16
N ASN A 564 16.25 -13.57 6.12
CA ASN A 564 16.89 -13.74 4.83
C ASN A 564 16.63 -15.14 4.21
N LEU A 565 15.36 -15.55 4.22
CA LEU A 565 14.96 -16.86 3.72
C LEU A 565 15.00 -16.92 2.18
N PRO A 566 15.25 -18.11 1.60
CA PRO A 566 15.23 -18.29 0.16
C PRO A 566 13.91 -17.87 -0.47
N ILE A 567 13.97 -17.25 -1.66
CA ILE A 567 12.80 -16.75 -2.39
C ILE A 567 11.76 -17.84 -2.71
N HIS A 568 12.15 -19.12 -2.79
CA HIS A 568 11.22 -20.24 -3.00
C HIS A 568 10.16 -20.34 -1.91
N ASN A 569 10.42 -19.81 -0.71
CA ASN A 569 9.43 -19.76 0.38
C ASN A 569 8.18 -18.97 -0.04
N LEU A 570 8.29 -17.99 -0.94
CA LEU A 570 7.12 -17.29 -1.48
C LEU A 570 6.17 -18.25 -2.22
N ILE A 571 6.69 -19.29 -2.84
CA ILE A 571 5.91 -20.29 -3.58
C ILE A 571 5.46 -21.40 -2.64
N ASP A 572 6.41 -22.04 -1.96
CA ASP A 572 6.14 -23.15 -1.05
C ASP A 572 6.90 -22.98 0.27
N SER A 573 6.15 -23.02 1.36
CA SER A 573 6.66 -22.91 2.73
C SER A 573 5.95 -23.91 3.64
N ASP A 574 6.69 -24.47 4.58
CA ASP A 574 6.18 -25.32 5.65
C ASP A 574 5.67 -24.51 6.86
N PHE A 575 5.47 -23.20 6.71
CA PHE A 575 4.95 -22.31 7.73
C PHE A 575 4.10 -21.19 7.15
N THR A 576 3.26 -20.60 8.01
CA THR A 576 2.60 -19.30 7.76
C THR A 576 2.46 -18.52 9.08
N PHE A 577 1.84 -17.35 9.04
CA PHE A 577 1.53 -16.53 10.21
C PHE A 577 0.05 -16.55 10.51
N LEU A 578 -0.32 -16.98 11.72
CA LEU A 578 -1.72 -17.09 12.15
C LEU A 578 -1.92 -16.45 13.52
N ASN A 579 -3.09 -15.82 13.71
CA ASN A 579 -3.71 -15.66 15.01
C ASN A 579 -4.89 -16.63 15.13
N ARG A 580 -5.59 -16.62 16.27
CA ARG A 580 -6.78 -17.47 16.48
C ARG A 580 -7.81 -17.31 15.36
N ARG A 581 -8.17 -16.07 15.00
CA ARG A 581 -9.22 -15.80 14.00
C ARG A 581 -8.92 -16.44 12.65
N LEU A 582 -7.69 -16.28 12.16
CA LEU A 582 -7.30 -16.86 10.87
C LEU A 582 -7.10 -18.38 10.96
N ALA A 583 -6.61 -18.89 12.09
CA ALA A 583 -6.49 -20.33 12.31
C ALA A 583 -7.85 -21.04 12.33
N GLU A 584 -8.86 -20.46 12.99
CA GLU A 584 -10.26 -20.93 12.92
C GLU A 584 -10.78 -20.94 11.48
N HIS A 585 -10.47 -19.89 10.70
CA HIS A 585 -10.85 -19.78 9.29
C HIS A 585 -10.17 -20.83 8.40
N TYR A 586 -8.95 -21.23 8.74
CA TYR A 586 -8.18 -22.24 8.01
C TYR A 586 -8.38 -23.67 8.51
N ASP A 587 -9.17 -23.87 9.58
CA ASP A 587 -9.31 -25.14 10.30
C ASP A 587 -7.96 -25.68 10.83
N ILE A 588 -7.05 -24.78 11.24
CA ILE A 588 -5.77 -25.11 11.85
C ILE A 588 -5.91 -25.02 13.37
N LYS A 589 -5.68 -26.14 14.06
CA LYS A 589 -5.86 -26.26 15.51
C LYS A 589 -4.62 -25.80 16.27
N GLY A 590 -4.78 -25.53 17.57
CA GLY A 590 -3.66 -25.23 18.48
C GLY A 590 -3.17 -23.79 18.48
N VAL A 591 -3.83 -22.88 17.76
CA VAL A 591 -3.53 -21.44 17.74
C VAL A 591 -4.59 -20.69 18.52
N PHE A 592 -4.18 -19.94 19.55
CA PHE A 592 -5.07 -19.24 20.48
C PHE A 592 -4.66 -17.78 20.68
N GLY A 593 -5.60 -16.87 20.91
CA GLY A 593 -5.32 -15.45 21.14
C GLY A 593 -5.14 -14.63 19.84
N GLU A 594 -5.23 -13.31 19.99
CA GLU A 594 -5.33 -12.35 18.90
C GLU A 594 -4.00 -12.05 18.17
N THR A 595 -2.86 -12.38 18.77
CA THR A 595 -1.53 -12.05 18.24
C THR A 595 -1.10 -13.03 17.15
N MET A 596 -0.66 -12.49 16.01
CA MET A 596 -0.04 -13.26 14.92
C MET A 596 1.24 -13.94 15.38
N ARG A 597 1.45 -15.18 14.92
CA ARG A 597 2.68 -15.94 15.17
C ARG A 597 2.99 -16.87 14.01
N LYS A 598 4.27 -17.20 13.84
CA LYS A 598 4.71 -18.26 12.94
C LYS A 598 4.13 -19.60 13.41
N VAL A 599 3.49 -20.34 12.52
CA VAL A 599 2.91 -21.66 12.76
C VAL A 599 3.42 -22.60 11.67
N SER A 600 3.94 -23.76 12.07
CA SER A 600 4.31 -24.83 11.15
C SER A 600 3.05 -25.46 10.55
N LEU A 601 3.11 -25.73 9.25
CA LEU A 601 2.05 -26.36 8.48
C LEU A 601 2.35 -27.84 8.32
N ASP A 602 1.32 -28.68 8.43
CA ASP A 602 1.44 -30.08 8.06
C ASP A 602 1.81 -30.22 6.57
N ALA A 603 2.61 -31.24 6.23
CA ALA A 603 2.97 -31.51 4.83
C ALA A 603 1.75 -31.75 3.92
N SER A 604 0.61 -32.15 4.50
CA SER A 604 -0.64 -32.30 3.76
C SER A 604 -1.42 -31.00 3.56
N SER A 605 -1.03 -29.91 4.20
CA SER A 605 -1.73 -28.63 4.16
C SER A 605 -1.82 -28.09 2.73
N PRO A 606 -2.98 -27.60 2.28
CA PRO A 606 -3.07 -26.86 1.02
C PRO A 606 -2.44 -25.45 1.13
N ARG A 607 -2.08 -25.01 2.34
CA ARG A 607 -1.43 -23.73 2.62
C ARG A 607 0.09 -23.86 2.46
N GLY A 608 0.75 -22.70 2.35
CA GLY A 608 2.20 -22.58 2.23
C GLY A 608 2.54 -21.64 1.07
N GLY A 609 3.44 -20.70 1.33
CA GLY A 609 3.68 -19.59 0.41
C GLY A 609 2.46 -18.69 0.20
N ILE A 610 2.64 -17.64 -0.60
CA ILE A 610 1.65 -16.57 -0.79
C ILE A 610 0.37 -17.07 -1.48
N LEU A 611 0.45 -18.10 -2.31
CA LEU A 611 -0.71 -18.68 -3.00
C LEU A 611 -1.68 -19.38 -2.04
N GLY A 612 -1.20 -19.78 -0.86
CA GLY A 612 -2.03 -20.34 0.20
C GLY A 612 -2.80 -19.30 1.02
N HIS A 613 -2.50 -18.01 0.89
CA HIS A 613 -3.06 -16.97 1.75
C HIS A 613 -4.46 -16.52 1.32
N ALA A 614 -5.35 -16.29 2.28
CA ALA A 614 -6.71 -15.86 2.02
C ALA A 614 -6.80 -14.43 1.45
N SER A 615 -5.83 -13.56 1.77
CA SER A 615 -5.79 -12.23 1.16
C SER A 615 -5.66 -12.32 -0.37
N ILE A 616 -4.81 -13.24 -0.87
CA ILE A 616 -4.61 -13.47 -2.31
C ILE A 616 -5.86 -14.05 -2.94
N ALA A 617 -6.48 -15.04 -2.30
CA ALA A 617 -7.75 -15.61 -2.75
C ALA A 617 -8.87 -14.54 -2.84
N LYS A 618 -8.89 -13.59 -1.90
CA LYS A 618 -9.85 -12.49 -1.88
C LYS A 618 -9.61 -11.50 -3.03
N VAL A 619 -8.43 -10.89 -3.14
CA VAL A 619 -8.16 -9.84 -4.15
C VAL A 619 -8.35 -10.34 -5.58
N THR A 620 -8.19 -11.65 -5.79
CA THR A 620 -8.40 -12.32 -7.07
C THR A 620 -9.84 -12.85 -7.31
N ALA A 621 -10.82 -12.42 -6.50
CA ALA A 621 -12.23 -12.81 -6.63
C ALA A 621 -13.18 -11.60 -6.75
N ASN A 622 -14.40 -11.83 -7.24
CA ASN A 622 -15.41 -10.77 -7.40
C ASN A 622 -16.38 -10.64 -6.20
N GLY A 623 -16.11 -11.32 -5.09
CA GLY A 623 -16.93 -11.33 -3.87
C GLY A 623 -18.00 -12.42 -3.81
N SER A 624 -18.57 -12.84 -4.94
CA SER A 624 -19.56 -13.94 -4.97
C SER A 624 -18.95 -15.26 -5.45
N VAL A 625 -18.12 -15.18 -6.48
CA VAL A 625 -17.49 -16.33 -7.15
C VAL A 625 -15.99 -16.08 -7.37
N THR A 626 -15.26 -17.15 -7.63
CA THR A 626 -13.86 -17.09 -8.03
C THR A 626 -13.75 -16.94 -9.54
N THR A 627 -12.61 -16.41 -10.00
CA THR A 627 -12.33 -16.23 -11.43
C THR A 627 -10.96 -16.85 -11.75
N PRO A 628 -10.90 -18.06 -12.33
CA PRO A 628 -9.64 -18.72 -12.67
C PRO A 628 -8.74 -17.84 -13.55
N VAL A 629 -9.31 -17.12 -14.51
CA VAL A 629 -8.56 -16.21 -15.40
C VAL A 629 -7.87 -15.10 -14.62
N LYS A 630 -8.56 -14.45 -13.66
CA LYS A 630 -7.96 -13.40 -12.81
C LYS A 630 -6.85 -13.97 -11.93
N ARG A 631 -7.06 -15.17 -11.36
CA ARG A 631 -6.06 -15.87 -10.52
C ARG A 631 -4.83 -16.28 -11.30
N GLY A 632 -5.03 -16.83 -12.50
CA GLY A 632 -3.96 -17.18 -13.42
C GLY A 632 -3.13 -15.98 -13.82
N ASN A 633 -3.81 -14.91 -14.26
CA ASN A 633 -3.15 -13.64 -14.59
C ASN A 633 -2.37 -13.07 -13.40
N PHE A 634 -2.93 -13.13 -12.19
CA PHE A 634 -2.25 -12.69 -10.98
C PHE A 634 -0.95 -13.47 -10.75
N ILE A 635 -0.98 -14.81 -10.83
CA ILE A 635 0.21 -15.64 -10.63
C ILE A 635 1.26 -15.34 -11.70
N LEU A 636 0.86 -15.33 -12.97
CA LEU A 636 1.73 -15.04 -14.10
C LEU A 636 2.40 -13.66 -13.96
N THR A 637 1.63 -12.64 -13.62
CA THR A 637 2.09 -11.25 -13.60
C THR A 637 2.89 -10.92 -12.33
N HIS A 638 2.37 -11.27 -11.15
CA HIS A 638 2.92 -10.82 -9.86
C HIS A 638 3.91 -11.81 -9.26
N VAL A 639 3.84 -13.10 -9.62
CA VAL A 639 4.69 -14.14 -9.02
C VAL A 639 5.76 -14.59 -10.01
N LEU A 640 5.37 -14.93 -11.24
CA LEU A 640 6.30 -15.51 -12.23
C LEU A 640 6.99 -14.48 -13.12
N GLY A 641 6.49 -13.24 -13.20
CA GLY A 641 7.04 -12.20 -14.07
C GLY A 641 6.84 -12.49 -15.57
N LEU A 642 5.77 -13.21 -15.90
CA LEU A 642 5.36 -13.66 -17.23
C LEU A 642 3.95 -13.16 -17.56
N PRO A 643 3.67 -11.83 -17.54
CA PRO A 643 2.33 -11.33 -17.79
C PRO A 643 1.83 -11.80 -19.17
N PRO A 644 0.56 -12.24 -19.28
CA PRO A 644 0.03 -12.72 -20.56
C PRO A 644 -0.02 -11.58 -21.59
N ASN A 645 0.16 -11.94 -22.87
CA ASN A 645 0.05 -10.98 -23.95
C ASN A 645 -1.36 -10.37 -24.01
N PRO A 646 -1.50 -9.06 -24.32
CA PRO A 646 -2.80 -8.46 -24.53
C PRO A 646 -3.51 -9.13 -25.73
N PRO A 647 -4.86 -9.17 -25.73
CA PRO A 647 -5.60 -9.75 -26.85
C PRO A 647 -5.33 -8.98 -28.15
N PRO A 648 -5.30 -9.65 -29.32
CA PRO A 648 -5.12 -8.99 -30.61
C PRO A 648 -6.22 -7.92 -30.87
N PRO A 649 -5.88 -6.71 -31.34
CA PRO A 649 -6.84 -5.61 -31.46
C PRO A 649 -7.89 -5.79 -32.58
N ASP A 650 -7.58 -6.58 -33.61
CA ASP A 650 -8.39 -6.66 -34.85
C ASP A 650 -9.29 -7.91 -34.95
N ILE A 651 -9.31 -8.77 -33.94
CA ILE A 651 -10.22 -9.92 -33.91
C ILE A 651 -11.39 -9.52 -33.01
N ALA A 652 -12.58 -9.34 -33.59
CA ALA A 652 -13.80 -9.26 -32.81
C ALA A 652 -13.81 -10.47 -31.87
N THR A 653 -13.85 -10.24 -30.56
CA THR A 653 -13.87 -11.31 -29.55
C THR A 653 -15.03 -12.24 -29.90
N ILE A 654 -14.74 -13.35 -30.57
CA ILE A 654 -15.74 -14.37 -30.86
C ILE A 654 -16.02 -14.99 -29.50
N GLU A 655 -17.04 -14.49 -28.80
CA GLU A 655 -17.49 -15.12 -27.58
C GLU A 655 -17.92 -16.55 -27.94
N PRO A 656 -17.19 -17.58 -27.49
CA PRO A 656 -17.51 -18.95 -27.86
C PRO A 656 -18.88 -19.33 -27.28
N ASP A 657 -19.59 -20.23 -27.95
CA ASP A 657 -20.90 -20.70 -27.46
C ASP A 657 -20.77 -21.54 -26.18
N THR A 658 -20.88 -20.87 -25.04
CA THR A 658 -20.79 -21.47 -23.71
C THR A 658 -22.10 -22.11 -23.25
N ARG A 659 -23.17 -22.10 -24.08
CA ARG A 659 -24.45 -22.74 -23.73
C ARG A 659 -24.27 -24.23 -23.41
N GLY A 660 -25.00 -24.72 -22.42
CA GLY A 660 -24.91 -26.11 -21.94
C GLY A 660 -23.72 -26.41 -21.01
N THR A 661 -22.84 -25.45 -20.73
CA THR A 661 -21.83 -25.62 -19.68
C THR A 661 -22.45 -25.44 -18.30
N THR A 662 -22.04 -26.27 -17.34
CA THR A 662 -22.57 -26.27 -15.96
C THR A 662 -21.54 -25.80 -14.94
N THR A 663 -20.28 -25.69 -15.34
CA THR A 663 -19.16 -25.28 -14.49
C THR A 663 -18.25 -24.29 -15.22
N ILE A 664 -17.56 -23.44 -14.45
CA ILE A 664 -16.57 -22.48 -14.97
C ILE A 664 -15.48 -23.21 -15.76
N ARG A 665 -15.08 -24.42 -15.34
CA ARG A 665 -14.10 -25.22 -16.07
C ARG A 665 -14.57 -25.62 -17.46
N GLN A 666 -15.81 -26.11 -17.59
CA GLN A 666 -16.36 -26.44 -18.91
C GLN A 666 -16.46 -25.21 -19.81
N MET A 667 -16.80 -24.06 -19.23
CA MET A 667 -16.84 -22.79 -19.94
C MET A 667 -15.45 -22.40 -20.48
N LEU A 668 -14.41 -22.47 -19.65
CA LEU A 668 -13.05 -22.14 -20.06
C LEU A 668 -12.45 -23.16 -21.05
N LEU A 669 -12.76 -24.45 -20.91
CA LEU A 669 -12.34 -25.45 -21.90
C LEU A 669 -12.98 -25.21 -23.28
N LYS A 670 -14.26 -24.78 -23.32
CA LYS A 670 -14.88 -24.33 -24.57
C LYS A 670 -14.26 -23.03 -25.09
N HIS A 671 -13.80 -22.15 -24.19
CA HIS A 671 -13.09 -20.95 -24.59
C HIS A 671 -11.73 -21.27 -25.22
N GLN A 672 -11.00 -22.24 -24.65
CA GLN A 672 -9.72 -22.75 -25.17
C GLN A 672 -9.85 -23.55 -26.48
N SER A 673 -11.04 -24.01 -26.88
CA SER A 673 -11.18 -24.70 -28.17
C SER A 673 -11.08 -23.76 -29.37
N VAL A 674 -11.12 -22.45 -29.14
CA VAL A 674 -10.85 -21.43 -30.17
C VAL A 674 -9.34 -21.18 -30.19
N GLU A 675 -8.69 -21.43 -31.33
CA GLU A 675 -7.22 -21.37 -31.46
C GLU A 675 -6.63 -20.03 -30.98
N THR A 676 -7.27 -18.91 -31.31
CA THR A 676 -6.82 -17.57 -30.92
C THR A 676 -6.89 -17.34 -29.41
N CYS A 677 -7.92 -17.86 -28.74
CA CYS A 677 -8.08 -17.79 -27.28
C CYS A 677 -7.11 -18.75 -26.57
N ALA A 678 -6.86 -19.93 -27.15
CA ALA A 678 -5.96 -20.94 -26.60
C ALA A 678 -4.53 -20.39 -26.40
N ARG A 679 -4.06 -19.54 -27.32
CA ARG A 679 -2.71 -18.92 -27.28
C ARG A 679 -2.37 -18.26 -25.94
N CYS A 680 -3.34 -17.62 -25.29
CA CYS A 680 -3.14 -17.04 -23.96
C CYS A 680 -3.66 -17.95 -22.85
N HIS A 681 -4.83 -18.57 -23.03
CA HIS A 681 -5.48 -19.33 -21.97
C HIS A 681 -4.77 -20.63 -21.58
N GLN A 682 -3.96 -21.21 -22.46
CA GLN A 682 -3.08 -22.34 -22.11
C GLN A 682 -2.07 -21.98 -21.01
N HIS A 683 -1.64 -20.73 -20.92
CA HIS A 683 -0.76 -20.24 -19.84
C HIS A 683 -1.55 -19.75 -18.63
N ILE A 684 -2.66 -19.04 -18.86
CA ILE A 684 -3.43 -18.38 -17.80
C ILE A 684 -4.23 -19.39 -16.98
N ASP A 685 -4.96 -20.30 -17.63
CA ASP A 685 -5.95 -21.10 -16.94
C ASP A 685 -5.35 -22.14 -15.98
N PRO A 686 -4.21 -22.81 -16.26
CA PRO A 686 -3.64 -23.80 -15.33
C PRO A 686 -3.34 -23.25 -13.91
N PRO A 687 -2.56 -22.18 -13.71
CA PRO A 687 -2.40 -21.58 -12.38
C PRO A 687 -3.74 -21.15 -11.76
N GLY A 688 -4.67 -20.66 -12.59
CA GLY A 688 -6.02 -20.32 -12.18
C GLY A 688 -6.78 -21.52 -11.59
N PHE A 689 -6.73 -22.67 -12.25
CA PHE A 689 -7.35 -23.91 -11.81
C PHE A 689 -6.72 -24.46 -10.53
N ALA A 690 -5.39 -24.40 -10.40
CA ALA A 690 -4.71 -24.81 -9.17
C ALA A 690 -5.26 -24.06 -7.94
N MET A 691 -5.53 -22.76 -8.09
CA MET A 691 -6.09 -21.90 -7.05
C MET A 691 -7.59 -22.09 -6.79
N GLU A 692 -8.34 -22.79 -7.65
CA GLU A 692 -9.81 -22.91 -7.49
C GLU A 692 -10.23 -23.67 -6.22
N GLY A 693 -9.28 -24.39 -5.60
CA GLY A 693 -9.45 -25.00 -4.28
C GLY A 693 -9.70 -23.98 -3.16
N PHE A 694 -9.36 -22.70 -3.35
CA PHE A 694 -9.68 -21.64 -2.40
C PHE A 694 -10.91 -20.85 -2.86
N ASP A 695 -11.89 -20.68 -1.97
CA ASP A 695 -13.07 -19.87 -2.25
C ASP A 695 -12.75 -18.34 -2.24
N PRO A 696 -13.73 -17.46 -2.52
CA PRO A 696 -13.52 -16.00 -2.54
C PRO A 696 -13.04 -15.38 -1.23
N VAL A 697 -13.16 -16.08 -0.10
CA VAL A 697 -12.65 -15.63 1.20
C VAL A 697 -11.48 -16.49 1.65
N GLY A 698 -10.93 -17.31 0.75
CA GLY A 698 -9.73 -18.10 0.98
C GLY A 698 -9.94 -19.36 1.79
N THR A 699 -11.16 -19.79 2.09
CA THR A 699 -11.42 -21.11 2.70
C THR A 699 -11.14 -22.21 1.67
N TYR A 700 -10.50 -23.29 2.09
CA TYR A 700 -10.28 -24.43 1.19
C TYR A 700 -11.60 -25.20 0.98
N ARG A 701 -11.95 -25.48 -0.27
CA ARG A 701 -13.24 -26.06 -0.67
C ARG A 701 -13.09 -27.24 -1.63
N GLN A 702 -14.06 -28.15 -1.55
CA GLN A 702 -14.23 -29.24 -2.52
C GLN A 702 -15.42 -29.02 -3.47
N HIS A 703 -16.37 -28.16 -3.10
CA HIS A 703 -17.56 -27.84 -3.89
C HIS A 703 -17.77 -26.32 -3.90
N TYR A 704 -18.33 -25.79 -4.99
CA TYR A 704 -18.75 -24.39 -5.05
C TYR A 704 -19.94 -24.13 -4.10
N ARG A 705 -20.05 -22.92 -3.55
CA ARG A 705 -21.23 -22.50 -2.77
C ARG A 705 -22.29 -21.93 -3.72
N ILE A 706 -23.56 -22.32 -3.57
CA ILE A 706 -24.67 -21.79 -4.39
C ILE A 706 -25.84 -21.29 -3.51
N GLY A 707 -26.37 -20.12 -3.85
CA GLY A 707 -27.41 -19.43 -3.06
C GLY A 707 -28.87 -19.71 -3.46
N LYS A 708 -29.15 -20.60 -4.43
CA LYS A 708 -30.53 -20.90 -4.88
C LYS A 708 -31.22 -21.93 -3.95
N ASN A 709 -32.50 -21.69 -3.61
CA ASN A 709 -33.38 -22.56 -2.81
C ASN A 709 -32.87 -22.89 -1.39
N MET A 710 -32.51 -21.86 -0.62
CA MET A 710 -32.04 -22.02 0.76
C MET A 710 -33.20 -22.29 1.72
N LYS A 711 -33.16 -23.41 2.46
CA LYS A 711 -33.91 -23.55 3.72
C LYS A 711 -32.99 -23.08 4.85
N GLN A 712 -33.42 -22.11 5.66
CA GLN A 712 -32.67 -21.69 6.84
C GLN A 712 -32.65 -22.86 7.85
N SER A 713 -31.57 -23.63 7.94
CA SER A 713 -31.37 -24.54 9.07
C SER A 713 -30.45 -23.87 10.10
N LEU A 714 -31.01 -23.56 11.26
CA LEU A 714 -30.26 -23.05 12.41
C LEU A 714 -29.63 -24.26 13.12
N GLN A 715 -28.33 -24.50 12.93
CA GLN A 715 -27.57 -25.42 13.79
C GLN A 715 -26.79 -24.60 14.83
N PRO A 716 -27.11 -24.69 16.14
CA PRO A 716 -26.41 -23.96 17.19
C PRO A 716 -25.00 -24.52 17.43
N GLY A 717 -24.02 -23.64 17.71
CA GLY A 717 -22.76 -24.01 18.40
C GLY A 717 -21.48 -24.03 17.57
N LEU A 718 -21.48 -23.60 16.30
CA LEU A 718 -20.27 -23.48 15.49
C LEU A 718 -20.33 -22.22 14.62
N ARG A 719 -19.41 -21.29 14.89
CA ARG A 719 -19.24 -19.94 14.31
C ARG A 719 -19.25 -19.81 12.79
N LEU A 720 -19.20 -20.94 12.09
CA LEU A 720 -18.98 -21.05 10.64
C LEU A 720 -19.94 -22.05 9.95
N LYS A 721 -20.97 -22.56 10.65
CA LYS A 721 -21.97 -23.49 10.06
C LYS A 721 -23.40 -22.95 10.03
N ARG A 722 -23.58 -21.63 9.96
CA ARG A 722 -24.83 -21.05 9.44
C ARG A 722 -24.83 -21.15 7.91
N VAL A 723 -24.85 -22.38 7.41
CA VAL A 723 -24.77 -22.64 5.97
C VAL A 723 -26.15 -22.36 5.37
N SER A 724 -26.38 -21.11 4.97
CA SER A 724 -27.38 -20.75 3.97
C SER A 724 -26.77 -20.86 2.58
N TYR A 725 -26.16 -21.98 2.24
CA TYR A 725 -25.76 -22.25 0.86
C TYR A 725 -25.86 -23.73 0.58
N ASN A 726 -26.31 -24.07 -0.62
CA ASN A 726 -26.29 -25.45 -1.08
C ASN A 726 -24.89 -25.78 -1.63
N SER A 727 -24.50 -27.05 -1.55
CA SER A 727 -23.30 -27.53 -2.24
C SER A 727 -23.57 -27.56 -3.74
N GLY A 728 -22.81 -26.76 -4.48
CA GLY A 728 -22.82 -26.74 -5.94
C GLY A 728 -21.94 -27.86 -6.52
N PRO A 729 -21.55 -27.74 -7.81
CA PRO A 729 -20.66 -28.70 -8.45
C PRO A 729 -19.33 -28.87 -7.70
N ARG A 730 -18.72 -30.06 -7.85
CA ARG A 730 -17.37 -30.34 -7.34
C ARG A 730 -16.36 -29.43 -8.04
N VAL A 731 -15.44 -28.88 -7.26
CA VAL A 731 -14.30 -28.10 -7.76
C VAL A 731 -13.29 -29.06 -8.38
N ASN A 732 -12.82 -28.73 -9.58
CA ASN A 732 -11.72 -29.42 -10.23
C ASN A 732 -10.50 -28.50 -10.27
N THR A 733 -9.48 -28.84 -9.46
CA THR A 733 -8.21 -28.10 -9.33
C THR A 733 -7.09 -28.65 -10.21
N SER A 734 -7.31 -29.72 -10.97
CA SER A 734 -6.25 -30.33 -11.75
C SER A 734 -5.99 -29.58 -13.05
N GLY A 735 -4.82 -29.78 -13.64
CA GLY A 735 -4.48 -29.19 -14.93
C GLY A 735 -3.18 -29.73 -15.47
N VAL A 736 -2.78 -29.16 -16.61
CA VAL A 736 -1.52 -29.43 -17.28
C VAL A 736 -0.88 -28.09 -17.56
N THR A 737 0.39 -27.90 -17.21
CA THR A 737 1.14 -26.70 -17.57
C THR A 737 1.42 -26.67 -19.07
N VAL A 738 1.91 -25.55 -19.59
CA VAL A 738 2.27 -25.46 -21.02
C VAL A 738 3.46 -26.36 -21.35
N GLU A 739 4.31 -26.62 -20.37
CA GLU A 739 5.45 -27.54 -20.45
C GLU A 739 5.02 -29.02 -20.44
N GLY A 740 3.75 -29.31 -20.15
CA GLY A 740 3.20 -30.67 -20.11
C GLY A 740 3.16 -31.31 -18.73
N ASP A 741 3.53 -30.58 -17.67
CA ASP A 741 3.51 -31.10 -16.31
C ASP A 741 2.08 -31.20 -15.78
N VAL A 742 1.72 -32.37 -15.27
CA VAL A 742 0.37 -32.65 -14.77
C VAL A 742 0.32 -32.38 -13.26
N PHE A 743 -0.66 -31.60 -12.81
CA PHE A 743 -0.92 -31.36 -11.39
C PHE A 743 -2.37 -31.70 -11.04
N GLN A 744 -2.62 -32.19 -9.83
CA GLN A 744 -3.99 -32.48 -9.35
C GLN A 744 -4.54 -31.36 -8.47
N ASN A 745 -3.67 -30.62 -7.78
CA ASN A 745 -4.05 -29.60 -6.82
C ASN A 745 -2.93 -28.56 -6.64
N ILE A 746 -3.19 -27.52 -5.85
CA ILE A 746 -2.23 -26.43 -5.59
C ILE A 746 -0.88 -26.92 -5.04
N ARG A 747 -0.82 -28.04 -4.31
CA ARG A 747 0.45 -28.54 -3.78
C ARG A 747 1.33 -29.16 -4.84
N ASP A 748 0.73 -29.81 -5.84
CA ASP A 748 1.50 -30.39 -6.94
C ASP A 748 1.92 -29.32 -7.96
N TYR A 749 1.17 -28.20 -8.02
CA TYR A 749 1.46 -27.08 -8.91
C TYR A 749 2.60 -26.18 -8.40
N ARG A 750 2.71 -26.02 -7.07
CA ARG A 750 3.81 -25.31 -6.42
C ARG A 750 5.09 -26.13 -6.51
#